data_AF-A0A7R9GFV2-F1
#
_entry.id   AF-A0A7R9GFV2-F1
#
_cell.length_a   1.000
_cell.length_b   1.000
_cell.length_c   1.000
_cell.angle_alpha   90.00
_cell.angle_beta   90.00
_cell.angle_gamma   90.00
#
_symmetry.space_group_name_H-M   'P 1'
#
loop_
_entity.id
_entity.type
_entity.pdbx_description
1 polymer ?
#
loop_
_entity_poly.entity_id
_entity_poly.type
_entity_poly.pdbx_seq_one_letter_code
_entity_poly.pdbx_strand_id
1 'polypeptide(L)'
;MDVVTRFPEFGKKILCVGYNYRDRVEEMGKRPTERPLVFLKPSTSYVQCGQDLLIPPRTRQLEHEIELGAVISKKGKSISEDDAMDFVGGYCAALDMTARDLLHEAKARGQPWTIAKGFDTSCAVGEFIPKSRVPNPHVLELWCKVNGTMRQKANTSQMIYKIPELISYLSEIFTLEPGDFVLTGTPEGVSKVVPGDVIEGGITDLTTFTFTCSAAMDVLRDNVGEVMPLFTKMLEICDFVAIDTEITGICLRKNPFDTLDERYSSSHRDQAQFLVIQYGVCGFLFDNATRKYVYHPFNFYVFPAEREGLQNVFACLPSSLEFLVSHGFDFNKLIKDGVRFIRLDRAKVLTEKLVKNHEEALDSLARNAKPSQSNTTERIPIPKHLAVRMKDVVDRVDKMMGDPANTSVTIEDCQNPFLRKLIYSEVEHKYNNLHLSTDRHWQNGTNKTRMVISKGSADEQLKLNYEKKREELQAEIGFSSFIARLSESKKLVVGHNAFADLLHTIDQFVEEAPPDLASFKKLMLKYFPRSMDTKVLCRSKQLVDRITSSVLEDLVGVLSSEDFSLPEFVAAEGFPSYSLNCEKVHKASYDAFLTGVCFVGLATALGASSHELGGSPPKVDVNSSNLAPYVNKINSMIADMPFYDLENEQGRCFVYWISDTSAYVGINDKSKIDNVRALEKSPTVQMSNSETDPGAKFININQLSLPQLNQLKQQLDQEIELFTGSLQQLKMAESKFQESANNLAELKADGGNAISKDLLVPLSSSMYVQGQITDRERVMIEIGTGYYVTMDFNRASDYFKRKVAFVNTQMNKVQEAGQEKFKIRSAVEELLRQKIQSQMQAQGKPVTGVA
;
A
#
# COMPACT_ATOMS: atom_id res chain seq x y z
N MET A 1 16.41 1.39 -28.23
CA MET A 1 14.99 1.30 -27.82
C MET A 1 14.25 2.35 -28.62
N ASP A 2 13.14 1.98 -29.27
CA ASP A 2 12.40 2.84 -30.20
C ASP A 2 11.44 3.78 -29.41
N VAL A 3 11.65 5.10 -29.56
CA VAL A 3 10.85 6.16 -28.92
C VAL A 3 9.38 6.10 -29.37
N VAL A 4 9.11 5.62 -30.58
CA VAL A 4 7.77 5.58 -31.15
C VAL A 4 6.89 4.51 -30.48
N THR A 5 7.43 3.32 -30.23
CA THR A 5 6.66 2.23 -29.59
C THR A 5 6.45 2.44 -28.09
N ARG A 6 7.31 3.25 -27.46
CA ARG A 6 7.24 3.64 -26.03
C ARG A 6 6.92 5.11 -25.88
N PHE A 7 6.08 5.64 -26.77
CA PHE A 7 5.72 7.06 -26.77
C PHE A 7 5.10 7.56 -25.44
N PRO A 8 4.39 6.76 -24.61
CA PRO A 8 3.91 7.25 -23.33
C PRO A 8 5.04 7.61 -22.35
N GLU A 9 6.20 6.97 -22.49
CA GLU A 9 7.35 7.18 -21.59
C GLU A 9 8.27 8.31 -22.04
N PHE A 10 8.39 8.52 -23.36
CA PHE A 10 9.37 9.46 -23.94
C PHE A 10 8.76 10.60 -24.74
N GLY A 11 7.47 10.51 -25.08
CA GLY A 11 6.73 11.53 -25.81
C GLY A 11 6.67 12.83 -25.02
N LYS A 12 6.91 13.96 -25.69
CA LYS A 12 7.05 15.25 -25.00
C LYS A 12 5.76 16.02 -24.90
N LYS A 13 4.85 15.85 -25.85
CA LYS A 13 3.57 16.55 -25.87
C LYS A 13 2.46 15.74 -26.52
N ILE A 14 1.25 16.05 -26.07
CA ILE A 14 -0.01 15.52 -26.61
C ILE A 14 -0.81 16.70 -27.15
N LEU A 15 -1.09 16.68 -28.45
CA LEU A 15 -1.90 17.68 -29.15
C LEU A 15 -3.30 17.09 -29.37
N CYS A 16 -4.34 17.75 -28.88
CA CYS A 16 -5.71 17.25 -28.97
C CYS A 16 -6.58 18.17 -29.84
N VAL A 17 -7.48 17.57 -30.62
CA VAL A 17 -8.38 18.30 -31.52
C VAL A 17 -9.83 18.16 -31.06
N GLY A 18 -10.45 19.29 -30.70
CA GLY A 18 -11.86 19.34 -30.33
C GLY A 18 -12.79 19.46 -31.54
N TYR A 19 -14.01 18.93 -31.42
CA TYR A 19 -15.10 19.05 -32.40
C TYR A 19 -14.78 18.51 -33.80
N ASN A 20 -14.02 17.40 -33.89
CA ASN A 20 -13.59 16.87 -35.17
C ASN A 20 -14.50 15.78 -35.77
N TYR A 21 -15.60 15.40 -35.12
CA TYR A 21 -16.53 14.39 -35.62
C TYR A 21 -17.89 15.01 -35.93
N ARG A 22 -18.46 14.67 -37.10
CA ARG A 22 -19.73 15.25 -37.58
C ARG A 22 -20.90 14.97 -36.64
N ASP A 23 -21.06 13.71 -36.26
CA ASP A 23 -22.10 13.24 -35.33
C ASP A 23 -22.03 14.01 -33.98
N ARG A 24 -20.85 14.18 -33.42
CA ARG A 24 -20.62 14.91 -32.17
C ARG A 24 -20.97 16.39 -32.28
N VAL A 25 -20.63 17.03 -33.40
CA VAL A 25 -20.94 18.45 -33.64
C VAL A 25 -22.46 18.66 -33.78
N GLU A 26 -23.13 17.73 -34.45
CA GLU A 26 -24.59 17.70 -34.59
C GLU A 26 -25.30 17.45 -33.25
N GLU A 27 -24.84 16.47 -32.45
CA GLU A 27 -25.34 16.18 -31.09
C GLU A 27 -25.30 17.43 -30.20
N MET A 28 -24.23 18.22 -30.30
CA MET A 28 -24.05 19.45 -29.53
C MET A 28 -24.81 20.66 -30.09
N GLY A 29 -25.52 20.51 -31.21
CA GLY A 29 -26.24 21.60 -31.89
C GLY A 29 -25.32 22.70 -32.41
N LYS A 30 -24.08 22.37 -32.78
CA LYS A 30 -23.05 23.32 -33.22
C LYS A 30 -22.79 23.21 -34.73
N ARG A 31 -22.00 24.15 -35.26
CA ARG A 31 -21.43 24.06 -36.61
C ARG A 31 -19.93 23.71 -36.51
N PRO A 32 -19.36 23.00 -37.49
CA PRO A 32 -17.92 22.83 -37.59
C PRO A 32 -17.22 24.18 -37.54
N THR A 33 -16.13 24.28 -36.79
CA THR A 33 -15.26 25.47 -36.81
C THR A 33 -14.57 25.57 -38.16
N GLU A 34 -14.13 26.76 -38.58
CA GLU A 34 -13.35 26.95 -39.84
C GLU A 34 -11.92 26.41 -39.75
N ARG A 35 -11.40 26.23 -38.53
CA ARG A 35 -10.09 25.64 -38.24
C ARG A 35 -10.18 24.67 -37.07
N PRO A 36 -9.28 23.68 -36.97
CA PRO A 36 -9.24 22.76 -35.83
C PRO A 36 -9.07 23.51 -34.50
N LEU A 37 -9.90 23.16 -33.50
CA LEU A 37 -9.72 23.66 -32.13
C LEU A 37 -8.68 22.80 -31.42
N VAL A 38 -7.58 23.42 -30.97
CA VAL A 38 -6.44 22.68 -30.40
C VAL A 38 -6.27 22.99 -28.92
N PHE A 39 -6.01 21.94 -28.12
CA PHE A 39 -5.56 22.05 -26.73
C PHE A 39 -4.47 21.00 -26.45
N LEU A 40 -3.87 21.07 -25.26
CA LEU A 40 -2.74 20.24 -24.86
C LEU A 40 -3.07 19.38 -23.65
N LYS A 41 -2.46 18.20 -23.59
CA LYS A 41 -2.26 17.45 -22.35
C LYS A 41 -0.77 17.32 -22.04
N PRO A 42 -0.36 17.36 -20.76
CA PRO A 42 1.03 17.11 -20.37
C PRO A 42 1.38 15.62 -20.56
N SER A 43 2.67 15.30 -20.75
CA SER A 43 3.12 13.90 -20.84
C SER A 43 2.80 13.10 -19.57
N THR A 44 2.73 13.74 -18.40
CA THR A 44 2.31 13.11 -17.13
C THR A 44 0.84 12.69 -17.10
N SER A 45 0.03 13.05 -18.11
CA SER A 45 -1.36 12.62 -18.19
C SER A 45 -1.54 11.20 -18.75
N TYR A 46 -0.49 10.61 -19.32
CA TYR A 46 -0.57 9.24 -19.84
C TYR A 46 -0.88 8.23 -18.74
N VAL A 47 -1.80 7.32 -19.03
CA VAL A 47 -2.05 6.11 -18.25
C VAL A 47 -2.19 4.94 -19.20
N GLN A 48 -1.49 3.84 -18.93
CA GLN A 48 -1.45 2.65 -19.79
C GLN A 48 -2.30 1.52 -19.19
N CYS A 49 -2.72 0.56 -20.02
CA CYS A 49 -3.46 -0.61 -19.55
C CYS A 49 -2.75 -1.30 -18.36
N GLY A 50 -3.52 -1.62 -17.32
CA GLY A 50 -2.99 -2.16 -16.06
C GLY A 50 -2.69 -1.10 -14.99
N GLN A 51 -2.87 0.19 -15.31
CA GLN A 51 -2.85 1.28 -14.35
C GLN A 51 -4.26 1.85 -14.12
N ASP A 52 -4.51 2.39 -12.93
CA ASP A 52 -5.80 2.98 -12.56
C ASP A 52 -6.03 4.34 -13.23
N LEU A 53 -7.23 4.55 -13.75
CA LEU A 53 -7.68 5.86 -14.23
C LEU A 53 -8.23 6.64 -13.05
N LEU A 54 -7.55 7.72 -12.64
CA LEU A 54 -7.87 8.45 -11.42
C LEU A 54 -8.90 9.55 -11.70
N ILE A 55 -9.97 9.56 -10.90
CA ILE A 55 -10.93 10.66 -10.91
C ILE A 55 -10.39 11.81 -10.06
N PRO A 56 -10.14 13.01 -10.62
CA PRO A 56 -9.65 14.14 -9.82
C PRO A 56 -10.66 14.56 -8.76
N PRO A 57 -10.22 14.88 -7.52
CA PRO A 57 -11.14 15.21 -6.42
C PRO A 57 -11.98 16.47 -6.69
N ARG A 58 -11.52 17.37 -7.58
CA ARG A 58 -12.20 18.64 -7.87
C ARG A 58 -13.34 18.54 -8.90
N THR A 59 -13.49 17.41 -9.59
CA THR A 59 -14.57 17.23 -10.58
C THR A 59 -15.72 16.40 -10.01
N ARG A 60 -16.95 16.81 -10.33
CA ARG A 60 -18.19 16.08 -10.04
C ARG A 60 -18.73 15.36 -11.27
N GLN A 61 -18.10 15.55 -12.42
CA GLN A 61 -18.53 15.06 -13.72
C GLN A 61 -17.32 14.77 -14.61
N LEU A 62 -16.68 13.62 -14.39
CA LEU A 62 -15.69 13.08 -15.30
C LEU A 62 -16.40 12.33 -16.44
N GLU A 63 -15.96 12.55 -17.68
CA GLU A 63 -16.51 11.89 -18.87
C GLU A 63 -15.42 11.23 -19.70
N HIS A 64 -15.79 10.12 -20.36
CA HIS A 64 -14.93 9.42 -21.32
C HIS A 64 -15.14 9.96 -22.73
N GLU A 65 -14.06 10.04 -23.51
CA GLU A 65 -14.08 10.45 -24.91
C GLU A 65 -13.14 9.53 -25.70
N ILE A 66 -13.66 8.49 -26.37
CA ILE A 66 -12.84 7.61 -27.21
C ILE A 66 -12.32 8.35 -28.44
N GLU A 67 -11.02 8.26 -28.71
CA GLU A 67 -10.37 8.90 -29.84
C GLU A 67 -9.35 7.99 -30.53
N LEU A 68 -9.12 8.22 -31.82
CA LEU A 68 -7.94 7.71 -32.50
C LEU A 68 -6.77 8.67 -32.25
N GLY A 69 -5.63 8.14 -31.84
CA GLY A 69 -4.40 8.89 -31.72
C GLY A 69 -3.37 8.49 -32.77
N ALA A 70 -2.62 9.46 -33.30
CA ALA A 70 -1.49 9.25 -34.21
C ALA A 70 -0.17 9.58 -33.51
N VAL A 71 0.79 8.64 -33.57
CA VAL A 71 2.13 8.83 -32.98
C VAL A 71 3.09 9.31 -34.05
N ILE A 72 3.79 10.41 -33.78
CA ILE A 72 4.77 11.00 -34.68
C ILE A 72 6.09 10.23 -34.61
N SER A 73 6.67 9.89 -35.76
CA SER A 73 7.92 9.11 -35.86
C SER A 73 9.15 9.96 -36.17
N LYS A 74 8.96 11.17 -36.71
CA LYS A 74 10.06 12.03 -37.17
C LYS A 74 9.80 13.48 -36.77
N LYS A 75 10.89 14.22 -36.56
CA LYS A 75 10.80 15.66 -36.30
C LYS A 75 10.33 16.40 -37.56
N GLY A 76 9.30 17.23 -37.46
CA GLY A 76 8.79 18.01 -38.59
C GLY A 76 8.15 19.34 -38.18
N LYS A 77 8.26 20.34 -39.05
CA LYS A 77 7.72 21.70 -38.90
C LYS A 77 7.23 22.16 -40.27
N SER A 78 6.05 22.77 -40.33
CA SER A 78 5.44 23.21 -41.60
C SER A 78 5.42 22.10 -42.65
N ILE A 79 4.99 20.91 -42.23
CA ILE A 79 4.86 19.70 -43.04
C ILE A 79 3.71 19.93 -44.02
N SER A 80 3.89 19.61 -45.30
CA SER A 80 2.81 19.66 -46.28
C SER A 80 1.78 18.55 -46.00
N GLU A 81 0.53 18.74 -46.44
CA GLU A 81 -0.49 17.68 -46.29
C GLU A 81 -0.08 16.39 -47.03
N ASP A 82 0.54 16.50 -48.20
CA ASP A 82 0.99 15.36 -49.01
C ASP A 82 2.09 14.54 -48.30
N ASP A 83 2.97 15.20 -47.55
CA ASP A 83 4.07 14.55 -46.82
C ASP A 83 3.65 14.08 -45.41
N ALA A 84 2.52 14.54 -44.90
CA ALA A 84 2.13 14.38 -43.49
C ALA A 84 2.14 12.92 -43.01
N MET A 85 1.72 12.00 -43.86
CA MET A 85 1.64 10.58 -43.50
C MET A 85 3.03 9.95 -43.31
N ASP A 86 4.10 10.51 -43.86
CA ASP A 86 5.48 9.99 -43.70
C ASP A 86 6.08 10.29 -42.32
N PHE A 87 5.42 11.16 -41.56
CA PHE A 87 5.73 11.50 -40.18
C PHE A 87 4.92 10.68 -39.16
N VAL A 88 3.97 9.85 -39.60
CA VAL A 88 3.21 8.96 -38.72
C VAL A 88 3.93 7.62 -38.56
N GLY A 89 4.23 7.23 -37.31
CA GLY A 89 4.82 5.94 -36.98
C GLY A 89 3.78 4.84 -36.73
N GLY A 90 2.62 5.22 -36.22
CA GLY A 90 1.54 4.31 -35.89
C GLY A 90 0.39 5.01 -35.18
N TYR A 91 -0.51 4.20 -34.63
CA TYR A 91 -1.78 4.63 -34.06
C TYR A 91 -2.01 4.01 -32.69
N CYS A 92 -2.94 4.58 -31.93
CA CYS A 92 -3.38 4.05 -30.66
C CYS A 92 -4.84 4.46 -30.44
N ALA A 93 -5.67 3.58 -29.85
CA ALA A 93 -6.95 4.01 -29.30
C ALA A 93 -6.72 4.63 -27.92
N ALA A 94 -7.36 5.77 -27.66
CA ALA A 94 -7.13 6.53 -26.44
C ALA A 94 -8.43 7.11 -25.87
N LEU A 95 -8.42 7.42 -24.58
CA LEU A 95 -9.47 8.18 -23.91
C LEU A 95 -8.99 9.59 -23.59
N ASP A 96 -9.67 10.59 -24.13
CA ASP A 96 -9.55 11.98 -23.72
C ASP A 96 -10.47 12.27 -22.53
N MET A 97 -10.03 11.87 -21.33
CA MET A 97 -10.82 12.07 -20.13
C MET A 97 -11.02 13.56 -19.83
N THR A 98 -12.26 13.91 -19.52
CA THR A 98 -12.67 15.31 -19.42
C THR A 98 -13.45 15.57 -18.14
N ALA A 99 -12.95 16.47 -17.29
CA ALA A 99 -13.70 17.02 -16.17
C ALA A 99 -14.68 18.08 -16.71
N ARG A 100 -15.89 17.65 -17.07
CA ARG A 100 -16.83 18.44 -17.87
C ARG A 100 -17.34 19.69 -17.15
N ASP A 101 -17.59 19.56 -15.86
CA ASP A 101 -17.97 20.68 -14.99
C ASP A 101 -16.91 21.78 -14.97
N LEU A 102 -15.64 21.40 -14.79
CA LEU A 102 -14.50 22.33 -14.82
C LEU A 102 -14.31 22.94 -16.22
N LEU A 103 -14.58 22.18 -17.28
CA LEU A 103 -14.53 22.69 -18.65
C LEU A 103 -15.59 23.78 -18.88
N HIS A 104 -16.81 23.58 -18.38
CA HIS A 104 -17.87 24.58 -18.50
C HIS A 104 -17.53 25.86 -17.72
N GLU A 105 -17.00 25.73 -16.50
CA GLU A 105 -16.53 26.86 -15.71
C GLU A 105 -15.43 27.64 -16.45
N ALA A 106 -14.43 26.95 -17.00
CA ALA A 106 -13.35 27.56 -17.76
C ALA A 106 -13.88 28.30 -18.99
N LYS A 107 -14.78 27.67 -19.76
CA LYS A 107 -15.42 28.31 -20.93
C LYS A 107 -16.22 29.56 -20.56
N ALA A 108 -17.02 29.50 -19.49
CA ALA A 108 -17.82 30.64 -19.04
C ALA A 108 -16.96 31.85 -18.63
N ARG A 109 -15.74 31.60 -18.15
CA ARG A 109 -14.79 32.63 -17.72
C ARG A 109 -13.72 32.98 -18.76
N GLY A 110 -13.74 32.35 -19.93
CA GLY A 110 -12.69 32.52 -20.94
C GLY A 110 -11.29 32.04 -20.48
N GLN A 111 -11.25 31.07 -19.57
CA GLN A 111 -10.01 30.51 -19.01
C GLN A 111 -9.48 29.31 -19.82
N PRO A 112 -8.17 28.98 -19.69
CA PRO A 112 -7.58 27.80 -20.33
C PRO A 112 -8.26 26.50 -19.91
N TRP A 113 -8.32 25.54 -20.84
CA TRP A 113 -8.93 24.23 -20.59
C TRP A 113 -8.03 23.26 -19.80
N THR A 114 -6.82 23.69 -19.42
CA THR A 114 -5.76 22.85 -18.85
C THR A 114 -6.22 22.05 -17.64
N ILE A 115 -6.97 22.66 -16.71
CA ILE A 115 -7.47 21.95 -15.52
C ILE A 115 -8.50 20.87 -15.88
N ALA A 116 -9.31 21.12 -16.92
CA ALA A 116 -10.39 20.24 -17.31
C ALA A 116 -9.97 19.11 -18.26
N LYS A 117 -8.85 19.28 -18.96
CA LYS A 117 -8.36 18.37 -20.00
C LYS A 117 -6.97 17.80 -19.72
N GLY A 118 -6.15 18.41 -18.87
CA GLY A 118 -4.73 18.06 -18.69
C GLY A 118 -4.35 17.62 -17.28
N PHE A 119 -5.28 17.05 -16.52
CA PHE A 119 -5.01 16.45 -15.21
C PHE A 119 -4.31 15.08 -15.35
N ASP A 120 -3.77 14.56 -14.25
CA ASP A 120 -3.09 13.26 -14.22
C ASP A 120 -4.04 12.13 -14.64
N THR A 121 -3.53 11.15 -15.39
CA THR A 121 -4.33 10.04 -15.98
C THR A 121 -5.43 10.48 -16.96
N SER A 122 -5.44 11.76 -17.39
CA SER A 122 -6.46 12.23 -18.34
C SER A 122 -6.29 11.74 -19.79
N CYS A 123 -5.18 11.07 -20.11
CA CYS A 123 -4.90 10.50 -21.43
C CYS A 123 -4.66 8.99 -21.29
N ALA A 124 -5.74 8.21 -21.28
CA ALA A 124 -5.62 6.76 -21.23
C ALA A 124 -5.29 6.23 -22.62
N VAL A 125 -4.25 5.40 -22.76
CA VAL A 125 -3.78 4.92 -24.07
C VAL A 125 -3.70 3.40 -24.11
N GLY A 126 -4.22 2.81 -25.19
CA GLY A 126 -4.13 1.38 -25.48
C GLY A 126 -2.79 0.98 -26.11
N GLU A 127 -2.78 -0.20 -26.72
CA GLU A 127 -1.58 -0.72 -27.42
C GLU A 127 -1.19 0.19 -28.60
N PHE A 128 0.13 0.33 -28.83
CA PHE A 128 0.66 0.95 -30.04
C PHE A 128 0.47 0.02 -31.25
N ILE A 129 -0.19 0.52 -32.29
CA ILE A 129 -0.40 -0.19 -33.55
C ILE A 129 0.54 0.42 -34.61
N PRO A 130 1.53 -0.33 -35.13
CA PRO A 130 2.41 0.17 -36.18
C PRO A 130 1.63 0.54 -37.44
N LYS A 131 2.04 1.60 -38.14
CA LYS A 131 1.37 2.10 -39.36
C LYS A 131 1.12 1.00 -40.40
N SER A 132 2.00 0.01 -40.51
CA SER A 132 1.86 -1.12 -41.43
C SER A 132 0.62 -2.00 -41.18
N ARG A 133 0.07 -2.02 -39.97
CA ARG A 133 -1.16 -2.75 -39.61
C ARG A 133 -2.44 -1.96 -39.89
N VAL A 134 -2.33 -0.69 -40.27
CA VAL A 134 -3.47 0.20 -40.53
C VAL A 134 -3.35 0.75 -41.96
N PRO A 135 -3.87 0.05 -42.97
CA PRO A 135 -3.79 0.50 -44.36
C PRO A 135 -4.45 1.85 -44.61
N ASN A 136 -5.56 2.12 -43.92
CA ASN A 136 -6.28 3.39 -44.00
C ASN A 136 -6.83 3.77 -42.61
N PRO A 137 -6.32 4.84 -41.97
CA PRO A 137 -6.77 5.25 -40.64
C PRO A 137 -8.13 5.97 -40.64
N HIS A 138 -8.69 6.31 -41.80
CA HIS A 138 -9.97 7.03 -41.95
C HIS A 138 -11.17 6.12 -42.22
N VAL A 139 -11.02 4.81 -41.99
CA VAL A 139 -12.12 3.81 -42.11
C VAL A 139 -12.15 2.84 -40.92
N LEU A 140 -11.62 3.26 -39.77
CA LEU A 140 -11.55 2.45 -38.56
C LEU A 140 -12.81 2.63 -37.71
N GLU A 141 -13.29 1.55 -37.09
CA GLU A 141 -14.39 1.60 -36.11
C GLU A 141 -13.82 1.73 -34.70
N LEU A 142 -14.09 2.87 -34.06
CA LEU A 142 -13.80 3.10 -32.65
C LEU A 142 -15.02 2.72 -31.82
N TRP A 143 -14.79 2.12 -30.66
CA TRP A 143 -15.87 1.79 -29.73
C TRP A 143 -15.43 1.97 -28.27
N CYS A 144 -16.41 2.25 -27.40
CA CYS A 144 -16.24 2.39 -25.96
C CYS A 144 -17.49 1.88 -25.23
N LYS A 145 -17.28 1.06 -24.21
CA LYS A 145 -18.29 0.55 -23.28
C LYS A 145 -17.95 1.01 -21.87
N VAL A 146 -18.99 1.25 -21.08
CA VAL A 146 -18.87 1.45 -19.63
C VAL A 146 -19.69 0.36 -18.96
N ASN A 147 -19.04 -0.46 -18.13
CA ASN A 147 -19.65 -1.62 -17.45
C ASN A 147 -20.40 -2.54 -18.43
N GLY A 148 -19.74 -2.91 -19.53
CA GLY A 148 -20.30 -3.75 -20.60
C GLY A 148 -21.35 -3.07 -21.50
N THR A 149 -21.83 -1.87 -21.15
CA THR A 149 -22.83 -1.15 -21.94
C THR A 149 -22.15 -0.26 -22.99
N MET A 150 -22.48 -0.45 -24.27
CA MET A 150 -21.97 0.37 -25.36
C MET A 150 -22.37 1.84 -25.19
N ARG A 151 -21.39 2.74 -25.17
CA ARG A 151 -21.57 4.18 -25.04
C ARG A 151 -21.21 4.93 -26.31
N GLN A 152 -20.07 4.61 -26.91
CA GLN A 152 -19.64 5.21 -28.18
C GLN A 152 -19.33 4.12 -29.20
N LYS A 153 -19.75 4.31 -30.45
CA LYS A 153 -19.40 3.45 -31.57
C LYS A 153 -19.49 4.25 -32.87
N ALA A 154 -18.36 4.55 -33.50
CA ALA A 154 -18.33 5.36 -34.71
C ALA A 154 -17.14 5.05 -35.61
N ASN A 155 -17.24 5.46 -36.88
CA ASN A 155 -16.19 5.27 -37.86
C ASN A 155 -15.34 6.55 -38.05
N THR A 156 -14.01 6.41 -38.18
CA THR A 156 -13.09 7.55 -38.38
C THR A 156 -13.27 8.26 -39.73
N SER A 157 -14.08 7.71 -40.65
CA SER A 157 -14.54 8.43 -41.85
C SER A 157 -15.36 9.68 -41.51
N GLN A 158 -15.96 9.74 -40.31
CA GLN A 158 -16.71 10.90 -39.80
C GLN A 158 -15.83 12.07 -39.38
N MET A 159 -14.50 11.92 -39.36
CA MET A 159 -13.58 13.03 -39.11
C MET A 159 -13.81 14.16 -40.12
N ILE A 160 -14.00 15.38 -39.62
CA ILE A 160 -14.15 16.61 -40.41
C ILE A 160 -12.79 16.97 -41.02
N TYR A 161 -11.77 17.05 -40.16
CA TYR A 161 -10.37 17.28 -40.52
C TYR A 161 -9.61 15.96 -40.49
N LYS A 162 -8.99 15.58 -41.61
CA LYS A 162 -8.28 14.31 -41.74
C LYS A 162 -6.88 14.40 -41.12
N ILE A 163 -6.33 13.25 -40.70
CA ILE A 163 -4.97 13.17 -40.11
C ILE A 163 -3.89 13.94 -40.90
N PRO A 164 -3.79 13.85 -42.25
CA PRO A 164 -2.82 14.63 -43.01
C PRO A 164 -2.98 16.15 -42.80
N GLU A 165 -4.21 16.65 -42.93
CA GLU A 165 -4.57 18.04 -42.72
C GLU A 165 -4.27 18.50 -41.27
N LEU A 166 -4.60 17.66 -40.28
CA LEU A 166 -4.31 17.94 -38.87
C LEU A 166 -2.80 18.05 -38.62
N ILE A 167 -1.99 17.12 -39.14
CA ILE A 167 -0.53 17.16 -38.99
C ILE A 167 0.04 18.39 -39.69
N SER A 168 -0.41 18.71 -40.90
CA SER A 168 -0.02 19.92 -41.62
C SER A 168 -0.29 21.16 -40.78
N TYR A 169 -1.55 21.36 -40.38
CA TYR A 169 -1.99 22.50 -39.57
C TYR A 169 -1.25 22.62 -38.23
N LEU A 170 -1.17 21.52 -37.47
CA LEU A 170 -0.48 21.51 -36.19
C LEU A 170 1.01 21.82 -36.35
N SER A 171 1.64 21.33 -37.42
CA SER A 171 3.07 21.54 -37.65
C SER A 171 3.41 22.98 -38.04
N GLU A 172 2.49 23.76 -38.58
CA GLU A 172 2.65 25.20 -38.81
C GLU A 172 2.83 25.96 -37.49
N ILE A 173 2.20 25.48 -36.41
CA ILE A 173 2.20 26.12 -35.09
C ILE A 173 3.25 25.50 -34.17
N PHE A 174 3.29 24.17 -34.07
CA PHE A 174 4.18 23.41 -33.18
C PHE A 174 5.18 22.57 -33.99
N THR A 175 6.45 22.55 -33.60
CA THR A 175 7.37 21.53 -34.13
C THR A 175 6.95 20.18 -33.57
N LEU A 176 6.62 19.22 -34.44
CA LEU A 176 6.33 17.84 -34.06
C LEU A 176 7.65 17.09 -33.89
N GLU A 177 7.76 16.29 -32.84
CA GLU A 177 8.94 15.50 -32.49
C GLU A 177 8.59 14.01 -32.41
N PRO A 178 9.57 13.10 -32.60
CA PRO A 178 9.34 11.66 -32.43
C PRO A 178 8.76 11.35 -31.03
N GLY A 179 7.69 10.56 -31.00
CA GLY A 179 6.94 10.22 -29.78
C GLY A 179 5.85 11.21 -29.39
N ASP A 180 5.73 12.36 -30.07
CA ASP A 180 4.56 13.21 -29.88
C ASP A 180 3.29 12.50 -30.33
N PHE A 181 2.18 12.82 -29.66
CA PHE A 181 0.90 12.16 -29.88
C PHE A 181 -0.18 13.15 -30.27
N VAL A 182 -0.93 12.84 -31.32
CA VAL A 182 -2.00 13.67 -31.84
C VAL A 182 -3.33 12.95 -31.67
N LEU A 183 -4.15 13.46 -30.74
CA LEU A 183 -5.53 13.03 -30.49
C LEU A 183 -6.48 13.74 -31.46
N THR A 184 -7.31 12.96 -32.15
CA THR A 184 -8.01 13.41 -33.38
C THR A 184 -9.48 13.77 -33.18
N GLY A 185 -9.96 13.80 -31.94
CA GLY A 185 -11.36 14.09 -31.59
C GLY A 185 -12.18 12.82 -31.29
N THR A 186 -13.32 13.03 -30.64
CA THR A 186 -14.24 11.97 -30.20
C THR A 186 -15.59 12.04 -30.94
N PRO A 187 -16.23 10.88 -31.23
CA PRO A 187 -17.59 10.82 -31.77
C PRO A 187 -18.68 11.09 -30.71
N GLU A 188 -19.95 10.98 -31.09
CA GLU A 188 -21.10 11.08 -30.17
C GLU A 188 -21.11 9.98 -29.09
N GLY A 189 -21.94 10.16 -28.05
CA GLY A 189 -22.16 9.15 -27.00
C GLY A 189 -21.26 9.26 -25.77
N VAL A 190 -20.59 10.40 -25.60
CA VAL A 190 -19.82 10.76 -24.41
C VAL A 190 -20.72 10.70 -23.17
N SER A 191 -20.25 10.07 -22.08
CA SER A 191 -21.03 9.98 -20.84
C SER A 191 -20.18 10.07 -19.58
N LYS A 192 -20.84 10.40 -18.48
CA LYS A 192 -20.24 10.42 -17.14
C LYS A 192 -19.73 9.03 -16.74
N VAL A 193 -18.60 9.01 -16.03
CA VAL A 193 -18.06 7.85 -15.31
C VAL A 193 -17.88 8.18 -13.82
N VAL A 194 -17.93 7.16 -12.98
CA VAL A 194 -17.78 7.26 -11.51
C VAL A 194 -16.75 6.25 -11.00
N PRO A 195 -16.26 6.38 -9.75
CA PRO A 195 -15.37 5.38 -9.17
C PRO A 195 -16.00 3.99 -9.22
N GLY A 196 -15.20 2.98 -9.58
CA GLY A 196 -15.62 1.60 -9.80
C GLY A 196 -16.04 1.27 -11.23
N ASP A 197 -16.33 2.25 -12.08
CA ASP A 197 -16.68 1.99 -13.48
C ASP A 197 -15.50 1.37 -14.25
N VAL A 198 -15.80 0.35 -15.06
CA VAL A 198 -14.86 -0.27 -15.98
C VAL A 198 -15.14 0.25 -17.39
N ILE A 199 -14.16 0.92 -17.97
CA ILE A 199 -14.19 1.41 -19.35
C ILE A 199 -13.45 0.40 -20.23
N GLU A 200 -14.15 -0.18 -21.19
CA GLU A 200 -13.56 -1.01 -22.25
C GLU A 200 -13.64 -0.24 -23.56
N GLY A 201 -12.55 -0.16 -24.33
CA GLY A 201 -12.57 0.52 -25.62
C GLY A 201 -11.55 -0.04 -26.58
N GLY A 202 -11.58 0.42 -27.82
CA GLY A 202 -10.63 -0.05 -28.80
C GLY A 202 -10.97 0.29 -30.25
N ILE A 203 -10.24 -0.37 -31.15
CA ILE A 203 -10.46 -0.34 -32.59
C ILE A 203 -10.82 -1.76 -33.01
N THR A 204 -11.99 -1.93 -33.63
CA THR A 204 -12.48 -3.24 -34.08
C THR A 204 -11.41 -3.98 -34.91
N ASP A 205 -11.20 -5.26 -34.61
CA ASP A 205 -10.22 -6.17 -35.21
C ASP A 205 -8.72 -5.82 -35.02
N LEU A 206 -8.39 -4.73 -34.31
CA LEU A 206 -6.99 -4.30 -34.14
C LEU A 206 -6.51 -4.31 -32.69
N THR A 207 -7.26 -3.72 -31.76
CA THR A 207 -6.85 -3.60 -30.35
C THR A 207 -8.04 -3.37 -29.43
N THR A 208 -7.89 -3.77 -28.17
CA THR A 208 -8.80 -3.46 -27.07
C THR A 208 -8.01 -2.99 -25.86
N PHE A 209 -8.61 -2.17 -25.00
CA PHE A 209 -8.08 -1.80 -23.69
C PHE A 209 -9.19 -1.85 -22.63
N THR A 210 -8.77 -1.96 -21.38
CA THR A 210 -9.65 -1.89 -20.21
C THR A 210 -9.01 -0.99 -19.17
N PHE A 211 -9.79 -0.05 -18.62
CA PHE A 211 -9.39 0.83 -17.52
C PHE A 211 -10.46 0.80 -16.43
N THR A 212 -10.03 0.71 -15.18
CA THR A 212 -10.91 0.87 -14.01
C THR A 212 -10.80 2.31 -13.52
N CYS A 213 -11.94 2.98 -13.36
CA CYS A 213 -12.02 4.28 -12.74
C CYS A 213 -11.84 4.15 -11.23
N SER A 214 -10.78 4.70 -10.67
CA SER A 214 -10.53 4.70 -9.24
C SER A 214 -10.72 6.11 -8.67
N ALA A 215 -11.45 6.22 -7.56
CA ALA A 215 -11.26 7.33 -6.65
C ALA A 215 -9.99 7.02 -5.86
N ALA A 216 -8.96 7.86 -5.94
CA ALA A 216 -7.92 7.80 -4.93
C ALA A 216 -8.55 8.24 -3.60
N MET A 217 -8.99 7.32 -2.74
CA MET A 217 -9.34 7.69 -1.35
C MET A 217 -8.10 7.62 -0.45
N ASP A 218 -7.00 8.14 -0.99
CA ASP A 218 -5.83 8.43 -0.20
C ASP A 218 -6.18 9.61 0.72
N VAL A 219 -6.14 9.34 2.02
CA VAL A 219 -6.39 10.35 3.04
C VAL A 219 -5.09 11.07 3.32
N LEU A 220 -5.10 12.37 3.02
CA LEU A 220 -3.97 13.29 3.10
C LEU A 220 -4.36 14.47 3.99
N ARG A 221 -3.38 15.28 4.35
CA ARG A 221 -3.57 16.40 5.28
C ARG A 221 -4.65 17.39 4.83
N ASP A 222 -4.81 17.60 3.54
CA ASP A 222 -5.76 18.57 2.97
C ASP A 222 -7.21 18.09 2.97
N ASN A 223 -7.46 16.77 2.96
CA ASN A 223 -8.81 16.20 2.89
C ASN A 223 -9.29 15.57 4.22
N VAL A 224 -8.46 15.51 5.26
CA VAL A 224 -8.81 14.94 6.59
C VAL A 224 -10.14 15.46 7.15
N GLY A 225 -10.41 16.77 7.01
CA GLY A 225 -11.64 17.39 7.51
C GLY A 225 -12.91 16.86 6.82
N GLU A 226 -12.83 16.51 5.55
CA GLU A 226 -13.93 15.96 4.75
C GLU A 226 -14.09 14.45 4.98
N VAL A 227 -12.99 13.75 5.24
CA VAL A 227 -12.96 12.29 5.44
C VAL A 227 -13.44 11.88 6.83
N MET A 228 -13.16 12.64 7.89
CA MET A 228 -13.52 12.28 9.27
C MET A 228 -15.03 11.99 9.46
N PRO A 229 -15.98 12.78 8.92
CA PRO A 229 -17.41 12.45 8.95
C PRO A 229 -17.75 11.14 8.24
N LEU A 230 -17.14 10.88 7.06
CA LEU A 230 -17.36 9.64 6.30
C LEU A 230 -16.86 8.42 7.08
N PHE A 231 -15.67 8.54 7.68
CA PHE A 231 -15.08 7.51 8.52
C PHE A 231 -15.94 7.22 9.76
N THR A 232 -16.43 8.26 10.42
CA THR A 232 -17.34 8.11 11.58
C THR A 232 -18.63 7.40 11.18
N LYS A 233 -19.25 7.81 10.06
CA LYS A 233 -20.45 7.15 9.53
C LYS A 233 -20.21 5.69 9.18
N MET A 234 -19.06 5.37 8.57
CA MET A 234 -18.67 3.99 8.30
C MET A 234 -18.63 3.15 9.58
N LEU A 235 -18.00 3.68 10.65
CA LEU A 235 -17.91 2.99 11.94
C LEU A 235 -19.26 2.81 12.63
N GLU A 236 -20.24 3.68 12.39
CA GLU A 236 -21.60 3.50 12.91
C GLU A 236 -22.29 2.31 12.24
N ILE A 237 -22.17 2.20 10.90
CA ILE A 237 -22.95 1.25 10.10
C ILE A 237 -22.28 -0.12 9.92
N CYS A 238 -20.95 -0.21 9.92
CA CYS A 238 -20.26 -1.46 9.60
C CYS A 238 -20.50 -2.57 10.63
N ASP A 239 -20.48 -3.83 10.20
CA ASP A 239 -20.52 -5.01 11.07
C ASP A 239 -19.15 -5.24 11.76
N PHE A 240 -18.06 -5.07 11.01
CA PHE A 240 -16.68 -5.16 11.50
C PHE A 240 -15.74 -4.29 10.65
N VAL A 241 -14.51 -4.11 11.14
CA VAL A 241 -13.45 -3.34 10.48
C VAL A 241 -12.23 -4.23 10.31
N ALA A 242 -11.62 -4.21 9.12
CA ALA A 242 -10.31 -4.81 8.89
C ALA A 242 -9.24 -3.72 8.78
N ILE A 243 -8.03 -4.02 9.26
CA ILE A 243 -6.88 -3.11 9.24
C ILE A 243 -5.64 -3.80 8.71
N ASP A 244 -4.71 -2.98 8.20
CA ASP A 244 -3.37 -3.38 7.79
C ASP A 244 -2.46 -2.14 7.76
N THR A 245 -1.13 -2.30 7.85
CA THR A 245 -0.18 -1.19 7.85
C THR A 245 1.05 -1.43 6.98
N GLU A 246 1.50 -0.37 6.30
CA GLU A 246 2.83 -0.32 5.69
C GLU A 246 3.81 0.36 6.64
N ILE A 247 4.95 -0.28 6.87
CA ILE A 247 5.94 0.11 7.88
C ILE A 247 7.31 0.30 7.21
N THR A 248 8.09 1.29 7.66
CA THR A 248 9.43 1.59 7.12
C THR A 248 10.47 0.47 7.30
N GLY A 249 10.14 -0.58 8.06
CA GLY A 249 10.99 -1.74 8.25
C GLY A 249 10.31 -2.83 9.08
N ILE A 250 10.68 -4.08 8.81
CA ILE A 250 10.24 -5.24 9.58
C ILE A 250 11.48 -6.08 9.95
N CYS A 251 11.67 -6.34 11.23
CA CYS A 251 12.70 -7.26 11.71
C CYS A 251 12.22 -8.72 11.60
N LEU A 252 12.79 -9.47 10.66
CA LEU A 252 12.43 -10.86 10.36
C LEU A 252 13.17 -11.90 11.21
N ARG A 253 14.26 -11.54 11.90
CA ARG A 253 15.03 -12.47 12.71
C ARG A 253 14.32 -12.74 14.03
N LYS A 254 13.55 -13.83 14.06
CA LYS A 254 12.79 -14.27 15.22
C LYS A 254 13.32 -15.61 15.69
N ASN A 255 13.73 -15.72 16.95
CA ASN A 255 14.13 -16.99 17.53
C ASN A 255 12.87 -17.84 17.77
N PRO A 256 12.69 -18.98 17.10
CA PRO A 256 11.44 -19.75 17.19
C PRO A 256 11.14 -20.29 18.60
N PHE A 257 12.10 -20.23 19.53
CA PHE A 257 11.99 -20.69 20.92
C PHE A 257 11.64 -19.61 21.94
N ASP A 258 11.48 -18.37 21.50
CA ASP A 258 11.12 -17.31 22.44
C ASP A 258 9.83 -17.68 23.17
N THR A 259 9.81 -17.47 24.48
CA THR A 259 8.56 -17.35 25.23
C THR A 259 7.74 -16.19 24.66
N LEU A 260 6.44 -16.14 24.96
CA LEU A 260 5.61 -15.03 24.49
C LEU A 260 6.12 -13.67 24.99
N ASP A 261 6.61 -13.62 26.24
CA ASP A 261 7.23 -12.44 26.84
C ASP A 261 8.54 -12.05 26.14
N GLU A 262 9.41 -13.01 25.80
CA GLU A 262 10.64 -12.75 25.04
C GLU A 262 10.34 -12.30 23.61
N ARG A 263 9.35 -12.92 22.94
CA ARG A 263 8.89 -12.51 21.60
C ARG A 263 8.32 -11.11 21.64
N TYR A 264 7.51 -10.80 22.65
CA TYR A 264 6.97 -9.46 22.84
C TYR A 264 8.10 -8.46 23.08
N SER A 265 9.00 -8.74 24.01
CA SER A 265 10.11 -7.85 24.38
C SER A 265 11.08 -7.59 23.22
N SER A 266 11.39 -8.61 22.43
CA SER A 266 12.20 -8.45 21.20
C SER A 266 11.47 -7.63 20.15
N SER A 267 10.19 -7.94 19.89
CA SER A 267 9.40 -7.21 18.90
C SER A 267 9.17 -5.76 19.31
N HIS A 268 8.86 -5.49 20.58
CA HIS A 268 8.72 -4.14 21.14
C HIS A 268 9.99 -3.32 20.92
N ARG A 269 11.16 -3.87 21.28
CA ARG A 269 12.45 -3.20 21.10
C ARG A 269 12.80 -2.98 19.63
N ASP A 270 12.64 -4.02 18.81
CA ASP A 270 13.13 -4.03 17.44
C ASP A 270 12.19 -3.30 16.48
N GLN A 271 10.88 -3.26 16.78
CA GLN A 271 9.88 -2.60 15.96
C GLN A 271 9.65 -1.14 16.35
N ALA A 272 9.84 -0.74 17.61
CA ALA A 272 9.62 0.65 18.05
C ALA A 272 10.43 1.71 17.29
N GLN A 273 11.51 1.32 16.61
CA GLN A 273 12.30 2.22 15.77
C GLN A 273 11.67 2.50 14.39
N PHE A 274 10.76 1.66 13.89
CA PHE A 274 10.17 1.82 12.57
C PHE A 274 8.86 2.61 12.63
N LEU A 275 8.52 3.24 11.52
CA LEU A 275 7.38 4.16 11.40
C LEU A 275 6.29 3.51 10.55
N VAL A 276 5.04 3.58 10.99
CA VAL A 276 3.89 3.32 10.12
C VAL A 276 3.74 4.52 9.20
N ILE A 277 3.72 4.27 7.89
CA ILE A 277 3.69 5.32 6.87
C ILE A 277 2.41 5.26 6.03
N GLN A 278 1.76 4.12 5.99
CA GLN A 278 0.40 4.01 5.47
C GLN A 278 -0.43 3.11 6.36
N TYR A 279 -1.67 3.52 6.61
CA TYR A 279 -2.62 2.80 7.44
C TYR A 279 -3.87 2.51 6.64
N GLY A 280 -4.18 1.22 6.48
CA GLY A 280 -5.37 0.74 5.81
C GLY A 280 -6.50 0.50 6.80
N VAL A 281 -7.68 1.04 6.52
CA VAL A 281 -8.91 0.70 7.26
C VAL A 281 -10.00 0.38 6.27
N CYS A 282 -10.61 -0.80 6.38
CA CYS A 282 -11.74 -1.20 5.54
C CYS A 282 -12.93 -1.63 6.40
N GLY A 283 -14.03 -0.87 6.34
CA GLY A 283 -15.27 -1.22 7.02
C GLY A 283 -16.17 -2.11 6.16
N PHE A 284 -16.74 -3.17 6.73
CA PHE A 284 -17.61 -4.11 6.03
C PHE A 284 -19.03 -4.09 6.59
N LEU A 285 -20.02 -3.96 5.72
CA LEU A 285 -21.44 -3.99 6.04
C LEU A 285 -22.13 -5.03 5.17
N PHE A 286 -22.84 -5.98 5.75
CA PHE A 286 -23.69 -6.88 4.97
C PHE A 286 -25.02 -6.20 4.62
N ASP A 287 -25.29 -6.06 3.32
CA ASP A 287 -26.58 -5.59 2.82
C ASP A 287 -27.55 -6.77 2.68
N ASN A 288 -28.57 -6.79 3.54
CA ASN A 288 -29.60 -7.83 3.53
C ASN A 288 -30.44 -7.85 2.25
N ALA A 289 -30.62 -6.71 1.56
CA ALA A 289 -31.47 -6.63 0.38
C ALA A 289 -30.77 -7.22 -0.85
N THR A 290 -29.50 -6.86 -1.06
CA THR A 290 -28.70 -7.34 -2.19
C THR A 290 -27.97 -8.65 -1.91
N ARG A 291 -27.87 -9.06 -0.63
CA ARG A 291 -27.10 -10.23 -0.15
C ARG A 291 -25.59 -10.13 -0.43
N LYS A 292 -25.06 -8.90 -0.43
CA LYS A 292 -23.65 -8.58 -0.71
C LYS A 292 -23.01 -7.89 0.49
N TYR A 293 -21.69 -7.98 0.59
CA TYR A 293 -20.95 -7.11 1.50
C TYR A 293 -20.59 -5.80 0.82
N VAL A 294 -21.02 -4.69 1.41
CA VAL A 294 -20.60 -3.35 1.03
C VAL A 294 -19.37 -2.96 1.85
N TYR A 295 -18.27 -2.63 1.19
CA TYR A 295 -17.01 -2.28 1.86
C TYR A 295 -16.58 -0.83 1.63
N HIS A 296 -15.90 -0.26 2.62
CA HIS A 296 -15.50 1.16 2.68
C HIS A 296 -14.00 1.27 2.98
N PRO A 297 -13.14 1.30 1.95
CA PRO A 297 -11.69 1.36 2.12
C PRO A 297 -11.19 2.79 2.31
N PHE A 298 -10.32 3.00 3.30
CA PHE A 298 -9.60 4.24 3.55
C PHE A 298 -8.10 3.96 3.60
N ASN A 299 -7.33 4.76 2.87
CA ASN A 299 -5.87 4.61 2.78
C ASN A 299 -5.17 5.85 3.33
N PHE A 300 -4.75 5.83 4.59
CA PHE A 300 -4.16 7.00 5.22
C PHE A 300 -2.67 7.04 4.99
N TYR A 301 -2.14 8.14 4.43
CA TYR A 301 -0.71 8.43 4.47
C TYR A 301 -0.43 9.20 5.76
N VAL A 302 0.41 8.65 6.64
CA VAL A 302 0.60 9.21 7.99
C VAL A 302 2.07 9.55 8.23
N PHE A 303 2.33 10.74 8.77
CA PHE A 303 3.69 11.22 8.97
C PHE A 303 3.78 12.07 10.25
N PRO A 304 4.79 11.88 11.11
CA PRO A 304 4.80 12.48 12.45
C PRO A 304 4.74 14.01 12.41
N ALA A 305 4.08 14.62 13.40
CA ALA A 305 4.14 16.08 13.60
C ALA A 305 5.53 16.51 14.09
N GLU A 306 5.97 17.71 13.70
CA GLU A 306 7.23 18.30 14.19
C GLU A 306 6.90 19.44 15.16
N ARG A 307 7.42 19.35 16.39
CA ARG A 307 7.30 20.42 17.40
C ARG A 307 8.61 20.62 18.13
N GLU A 308 8.83 21.84 18.60
CA GLU A 308 9.96 22.19 19.46
C GLU A 308 9.94 21.31 20.73
N GLY A 309 11.04 20.57 20.97
CA GLY A 309 11.16 19.60 22.06
C GLY A 309 10.59 18.21 21.75
N LEU A 310 10.07 17.97 20.55
CA LEU A 310 9.52 16.68 20.10
C LEU A 310 10.23 16.23 18.81
N GLN A 311 11.44 15.67 18.97
CA GLN A 311 12.17 15.06 17.85
C GLN A 311 11.68 13.63 17.61
N ASN A 312 11.08 13.40 16.44
CA ASN A 312 10.68 12.08 15.99
C ASN A 312 11.79 11.51 15.10
N VAL A 313 12.57 10.58 15.66
CA VAL A 313 13.59 9.84 14.92
C VAL A 313 13.07 8.43 14.69
N PHE A 314 13.08 7.99 13.43
CA PHE A 314 12.68 6.65 13.03
C PHE A 314 13.72 6.06 12.07
N ALA A 315 13.82 4.74 12.08
CA ALA A 315 14.67 3.97 11.18
C ALA A 315 13.89 3.58 9.92
N CYS A 316 14.64 3.34 8.85
CA CYS A 316 14.12 2.73 7.62
C CYS A 316 15.01 1.56 7.24
N LEU A 317 14.41 0.42 6.92
CA LEU A 317 15.12 -0.73 6.39
C LEU A 317 15.17 -0.62 4.86
N PRO A 318 16.36 -0.65 4.22
CA PRO A 318 16.48 -0.48 2.78
C PRO A 318 15.61 -1.45 1.96
N SER A 319 15.53 -2.73 2.38
CA SER A 319 14.72 -3.74 1.69
C SER A 319 13.22 -3.46 1.75
N SER A 320 12.73 -2.90 2.87
CA SER A 320 11.31 -2.52 3.00
C SER A 320 10.99 -1.31 2.13
N LEU A 321 11.89 -0.32 2.07
CA LEU A 321 11.70 0.82 1.17
C LEU A 321 11.73 0.38 -0.30
N GLU A 322 12.67 -0.49 -0.68
CA GLU A 322 12.76 -1.02 -2.05
C GLU A 322 11.49 -1.78 -2.44
N PHE A 323 10.96 -2.63 -1.53
CA PHE A 323 9.69 -3.32 -1.72
C PHE A 323 8.52 -2.35 -1.91
N LEU A 324 8.41 -1.31 -1.08
CA LEU A 324 7.34 -0.32 -1.22
C LEU A 324 7.44 0.45 -2.56
N VAL A 325 8.66 0.85 -2.96
CA VAL A 325 8.89 1.52 -4.25
C VAL A 325 8.52 0.60 -5.42
N SER A 326 8.88 -0.69 -5.36
CA SER A 326 8.56 -1.65 -6.43
C SER A 326 7.06 -1.87 -6.60
N HIS A 327 6.26 -1.58 -5.57
CA HIS A 327 4.80 -1.64 -5.58
C HIS A 327 4.13 -0.27 -5.71
N GLY A 328 4.89 0.75 -6.13
CA GLY A 328 4.35 2.06 -6.50
C GLY A 328 4.01 2.98 -5.32
N PHE A 329 4.59 2.74 -4.14
CA PHE A 329 4.43 3.64 -3.00
C PHE A 329 5.04 5.03 -3.27
N ASP A 330 4.26 6.08 -3.05
CA ASP A 330 4.70 7.47 -3.23
C ASP A 330 5.20 8.10 -1.92
N PHE A 331 6.52 8.13 -1.74
CA PHE A 331 7.17 8.77 -0.60
C PHE A 331 7.11 10.30 -0.64
N ASN A 332 6.99 10.93 -1.81
CA ASN A 332 6.83 12.38 -1.89
C ASN A 332 5.48 12.80 -1.33
N LYS A 333 4.44 12.07 -1.73
CA LYS A 333 3.08 12.23 -1.20
C LYS A 333 3.03 12.04 0.31
N LEU A 334 3.68 11.00 0.83
CA LEU A 334 3.82 10.76 2.27
C LEU A 334 4.43 11.95 3.02
N ILE A 335 5.64 12.38 2.62
CA ILE A 335 6.42 13.36 3.37
C ILE A 335 5.78 14.75 3.31
N LYS A 336 5.31 15.12 2.12
CA LYS A 336 4.75 16.46 1.86
C LYS A 336 3.34 16.58 2.44
N ASP A 337 2.48 15.63 2.10
CA ASP A 337 1.03 15.74 2.24
C ASP A 337 0.46 14.73 3.26
N GLY A 338 1.30 13.90 3.89
CA GLY A 338 0.89 12.97 4.93
C GLY A 338 0.19 13.65 6.11
N VAL A 339 -0.85 12.97 6.61
CA VAL A 339 -1.62 13.37 7.79
C VAL A 339 -0.70 13.37 9.00
N ARG A 340 -0.68 14.48 9.73
CA ARG A 340 0.12 14.59 10.95
C ARG A 340 -0.47 13.76 12.06
N PHE A 341 0.38 13.31 12.98
CA PHE A 341 -0.09 12.66 14.19
C PHE A 341 0.77 13.02 15.39
N ILE A 342 0.12 13.04 16.54
CA ILE A 342 0.70 13.06 17.88
C ILE A 342 -0.04 11.99 18.69
N ARG A 343 0.71 11.19 19.44
CA ARG A 343 0.16 10.16 20.33
C ARG A 343 -0.87 10.74 21.31
N LEU A 344 -2.00 10.06 21.53
CA LEU A 344 -3.13 10.59 22.31
C LEU A 344 -2.79 10.94 23.76
N ASP A 345 -1.94 10.15 24.43
CA ASP A 345 -1.43 10.45 25.77
C ASP A 345 -0.71 11.81 25.83
N ARG A 346 0.15 12.10 24.84
CA ARG A 346 0.87 13.36 24.71
C ARG A 346 -0.06 14.50 24.30
N ALA A 347 -0.98 14.24 23.38
CA ALA A 347 -1.99 15.20 22.95
C ALA A 347 -2.84 15.70 24.13
N LYS A 348 -3.21 14.80 25.05
CA LYS A 348 -3.91 15.15 26.30
C LYS A 348 -3.10 16.13 27.14
N VAL A 349 -1.83 15.82 27.41
CA VAL A 349 -0.93 16.70 28.19
C VAL A 349 -0.73 18.06 27.51
N LEU A 350 -0.59 18.09 26.18
CA LEU A 350 -0.46 19.34 25.42
C LEU A 350 -1.74 20.18 25.46
N THR A 351 -2.91 19.53 25.41
CA THR A 351 -4.21 20.18 25.53
C THR A 351 -4.39 20.79 26.91
N GLU A 352 -4.08 20.04 27.97
CA GLU A 352 -4.14 20.54 29.35
C GLU A 352 -3.18 21.72 29.58
N LYS A 353 -1.95 21.63 29.06
CA LYS A 353 -0.99 22.75 29.10
C LYS A 353 -1.50 23.98 28.35
N LEU A 354 -2.14 23.79 27.19
CA LEU A 354 -2.69 24.88 26.40
C LEU A 354 -3.82 25.61 27.15
N VAL A 355 -4.74 24.85 27.76
CA VAL A 355 -5.82 25.39 28.59
C VAL A 355 -5.25 26.15 29.78
N LYS A 356 -4.33 25.53 30.54
CA LYS A 356 -3.71 26.16 31.71
C LYS A 356 -2.99 27.46 31.37
N ASN A 357 -2.23 27.48 30.27
CA ASN A 357 -1.55 28.69 29.82
C ASN A 357 -2.53 29.82 29.43
N HIS A 358 -3.70 29.46 28.88
CA HIS A 358 -4.74 30.43 28.56
C HIS A 358 -5.39 31.00 29.83
N GLU A 359 -5.72 30.15 30.80
CA GLU A 359 -6.25 30.56 32.11
C GLU A 359 -5.27 31.47 32.87
N GLU A 360 -3.99 31.09 32.94
CA GLU A 360 -2.95 31.90 33.58
C GLU A 360 -2.78 33.28 32.90
N ALA A 361 -2.91 33.32 31.56
CA ALA A 361 -2.87 34.56 30.81
C ALA A 361 -4.08 35.46 31.13
N LEU A 362 -5.28 34.90 31.20
CA LEU A 362 -6.50 35.63 31.60
C LEU A 362 -6.42 36.15 33.04
N ASP A 363 -5.94 35.34 33.98
CA ASP A 363 -5.73 35.74 35.37
C ASP A 363 -4.69 36.85 35.50
N SER A 364 -3.63 36.80 34.68
CA SER A 364 -2.64 37.87 34.63
C SER A 364 -3.24 39.17 34.09
N LEU A 365 -4.12 39.08 33.07
CA LEU A 365 -4.84 40.21 32.50
C LEU A 365 -5.76 40.84 33.56
N ALA A 366 -6.54 40.03 34.27
CA ALA A 366 -7.46 40.47 35.30
C ALA A 366 -6.74 41.10 36.51
N ARG A 367 -5.60 40.55 36.94
CA ARG A 367 -4.78 41.15 38.01
C ARG A 367 -4.15 42.49 37.61
N ASN A 368 -3.79 42.63 36.34
CA ASN A 368 -3.22 43.87 35.80
C ASN A 368 -4.29 44.91 35.43
N ALA A 369 -5.57 44.52 35.35
CA ALA A 369 -6.70 45.42 35.25
C ALA A 369 -6.93 46.13 36.61
N LYS A 370 -6.13 47.15 36.90
CA LYS A 370 -6.37 48.01 38.08
C LYS A 370 -7.78 48.62 38.02
N PRO A 371 -8.49 48.75 39.16
CA PRO A 371 -9.72 49.52 39.22
C PRO A 371 -9.42 50.96 38.82
N SER A 372 -10.37 51.59 38.15
CA SER A 372 -10.39 52.98 37.68
C SER A 372 -10.01 54.00 38.76
N GLN A 373 -8.71 54.14 39.02
CA GLN A 373 -8.15 55.40 39.46
C GLN A 373 -7.75 56.16 38.20
N SER A 374 -8.33 57.34 38.04
CA SER A 374 -8.10 58.31 36.99
C SER A 374 -6.64 58.33 36.50
N ASN A 375 -6.36 57.73 35.34
CA ASN A 375 -5.11 57.94 34.64
C ASN A 375 -5.43 58.75 33.39
N THR A 376 -5.39 60.08 33.54
CA THR A 376 -4.85 60.92 32.47
C THR A 376 -3.42 60.45 32.22
N THR A 377 -3.22 59.48 31.32
CA THR A 377 -1.90 59.23 30.75
C THR A 377 -1.47 60.51 30.05
N GLU A 378 -0.53 61.25 30.63
CA GLU A 378 0.06 62.41 29.96
C GLU A 378 0.56 61.97 28.59
N ARG A 379 -0.06 62.51 27.53
CA ARG A 379 0.33 62.26 26.15
C ARG A 379 1.80 62.63 25.99
N ILE A 380 2.64 61.65 25.68
CA ILE A 380 4.08 61.89 25.53
C ILE A 380 4.29 62.81 24.31
N PRO A 381 4.95 63.97 24.45
CA PRO A 381 5.21 64.85 23.32
C PRO A 381 6.06 64.15 22.25
N ILE A 382 5.59 64.14 21.01
CA ILE A 382 6.29 63.49 19.89
C ILE A 382 7.53 64.33 19.51
N PRO A 383 8.76 63.80 19.61
CA PRO A 383 9.95 64.52 19.18
C PRO A 383 9.92 64.82 17.67
N LYS A 384 10.40 66.00 17.24
CA LYS A 384 10.37 66.42 15.83
C LYS A 384 10.93 65.39 14.85
N HIS A 385 12.02 64.70 15.23
CA HIS A 385 12.66 63.68 14.38
C HIS A 385 11.83 62.39 14.22
N LEU A 386 10.86 62.13 15.10
CA LEU A 386 9.96 60.96 15.05
C LEU A 386 8.57 61.29 14.49
N ALA A 387 8.25 62.57 14.26
CA ALA A 387 6.92 63.01 13.83
C ALA A 387 6.46 62.36 12.52
N VAL A 388 7.37 62.25 11.53
CA VAL A 388 7.08 61.58 10.25
C VAL A 388 6.74 60.11 10.46
N ARG A 389 7.49 59.44 11.33
CA ARG A 389 7.28 58.01 11.60
C ARG A 389 5.99 57.76 12.38
N MET A 390 5.66 58.62 13.35
CA MET A 390 4.39 58.51 14.06
C MET A 390 3.20 58.74 13.14
N LYS A 391 3.32 59.69 12.20
CA LYS A 391 2.30 59.89 11.17
C LYS A 391 2.09 58.65 10.30
N ASP A 392 3.15 58.00 9.82
CA ASP A 392 3.06 56.73 9.08
C ASP A 392 2.38 55.62 9.89
N VAL A 393 2.71 55.48 11.18
CA VAL A 393 2.06 54.50 12.07
C VAL A 393 0.55 54.78 12.16
N VAL A 394 0.17 56.04 12.39
CA VAL A 394 -1.22 56.47 12.50
C VAL A 394 -1.98 56.26 11.18
N ASP A 395 -1.39 56.62 10.05
CA ASP A 395 -2.00 56.45 8.72
C ASP A 395 -2.25 54.95 8.41
N ARG A 396 -1.33 54.07 8.83
CA ARG A 396 -1.48 52.62 8.71
C ARG A 396 -2.59 52.07 9.59
N VAL A 397 -2.72 52.56 10.83
CA VAL A 397 -3.81 52.17 11.74
C VAL A 397 -5.15 52.69 11.21
N ASP A 398 -5.21 53.92 10.70
CA ASP A 398 -6.42 54.47 10.05
C ASP A 398 -6.84 53.63 8.84
N LYS A 399 -5.87 53.21 8.01
CA LYS A 399 -6.13 52.30 6.87
C LYS A 399 -6.66 50.93 7.33
N MET A 400 -6.10 50.37 8.41
CA MET A 400 -6.60 49.12 9.00
C MET A 400 -8.03 49.30 9.54
N MET A 401 -8.32 50.41 10.20
CA MET A 401 -9.66 50.70 10.74
C MET A 401 -10.72 50.91 9.65
N GLY A 402 -10.33 51.47 8.50
CA GLY A 402 -11.21 51.67 7.34
C GLY A 402 -11.53 50.41 6.52
N ASP A 403 -10.78 49.33 6.71
CA ASP A 403 -10.95 48.05 5.98
C ASP A 403 -11.44 46.94 6.93
N PRO A 404 -12.69 46.45 6.77
CA PRO A 404 -13.21 45.34 7.56
C PRO A 404 -12.40 44.05 7.44
N ALA A 405 -11.75 43.79 6.30
CA ALA A 405 -10.98 42.57 6.06
C ALA A 405 -9.63 42.58 6.77
N ASN A 406 -9.13 43.76 7.17
CA ASN A 406 -7.81 43.91 7.75
C ASN A 406 -7.90 43.94 9.28
N THR A 407 -7.41 42.90 9.95
CA THR A 407 -7.58 42.69 11.39
C THR A 407 -6.39 43.12 12.24
N SER A 408 -5.21 43.26 11.64
CA SER A 408 -4.00 43.75 12.31
C SER A 408 -3.07 44.48 11.35
N VAL A 409 -2.19 45.30 11.91
CA VAL A 409 -1.12 45.97 11.17
C VAL A 409 0.21 45.83 11.90
N THR A 410 1.28 45.60 11.13
CA THR A 410 2.63 45.43 11.65
C THR A 410 3.47 46.68 11.40
N ILE A 411 4.10 47.16 12.47
CA ILE A 411 5.05 48.27 12.46
C ILE A 411 6.46 47.70 12.65
N GLU A 412 7.22 47.70 11.56
CA GLU A 412 8.60 47.19 11.52
C GLU A 412 9.61 48.11 12.20
N ASP A 413 10.84 47.63 12.42
CA ASP A 413 11.98 48.37 12.99
C ASP A 413 11.69 49.11 14.32
N CYS A 414 11.04 48.42 15.25
CA CYS A 414 10.68 48.91 16.59
C CYS A 414 11.68 48.45 17.67
N GLN A 415 12.98 48.40 17.36
CA GLN A 415 14.01 47.99 18.33
C GLN A 415 14.10 48.96 19.53
N ASN A 416 13.95 50.26 19.28
CA ASN A 416 14.00 51.28 20.32
C ASN A 416 12.79 51.17 21.28
N PRO A 417 13.00 50.91 22.59
CA PRO A 417 11.92 50.84 23.57
C PRO A 417 11.13 52.15 23.72
N PHE A 418 11.79 53.31 23.55
CA PHE A 418 11.13 54.61 23.60
C PHE A 418 10.14 54.77 22.44
N LEU A 419 10.52 54.36 21.23
CA LEU A 419 9.63 54.38 20.07
C LEU A 419 8.40 53.51 20.32
N ARG A 420 8.58 52.31 20.88
CA ARG A 420 7.46 51.44 21.25
C ARG A 420 6.52 52.11 22.25
N LYS A 421 7.07 52.69 23.33
CA LYS A 421 6.28 53.43 24.33
C LYS A 421 5.52 54.61 23.73
N LEU A 422 6.14 55.32 22.79
CA LEU A 422 5.50 56.43 22.08
C LEU A 422 4.35 55.95 21.17
N ILE A 423 4.53 54.83 20.47
CA ILE A 423 3.47 54.20 19.68
C ILE A 423 2.30 53.77 20.57
N TYR A 424 2.58 53.11 21.71
CA TYR A 424 1.56 52.77 22.71
C TYR A 424 0.76 54.01 23.13
N SER A 425 1.46 55.06 23.58
CA SER A 425 0.82 56.29 24.05
C SER A 425 -0.05 56.97 22.99
N GLU A 426 0.39 57.00 21.73
CA GLU A 426 -0.36 57.69 20.66
C GLU A 426 -1.56 56.85 20.19
N VAL A 427 -1.41 55.53 20.09
CA VAL A 427 -2.49 54.63 19.66
C VAL A 427 -3.58 54.52 20.73
N GLU A 428 -3.23 54.34 22.00
CA GLU A 428 -4.21 54.31 23.11
C GLU A 428 -4.96 55.64 23.26
N HIS A 429 -4.33 56.77 22.93
CA HIS A 429 -4.98 58.08 22.99
C HIS A 429 -5.95 58.29 21.82
N LYS A 430 -5.64 57.77 20.62
CA LYS A 430 -6.42 58.04 19.40
C LYS A 430 -7.48 56.99 19.11
N TYR A 431 -7.32 55.76 19.59
CA TYR A 431 -8.18 54.62 19.25
C TYR A 431 -8.63 53.86 20.49
N ASN A 432 -9.89 53.40 20.46
CA ASN A 432 -10.44 52.48 21.46
C ASN A 432 -10.46 51.05 20.90
N ASN A 433 -10.40 50.04 21.78
CA ASN A 433 -10.47 48.62 21.41
C ASN A 433 -9.40 48.16 20.41
N LEU A 434 -8.16 48.60 20.59
CA LEU A 434 -7.00 48.04 19.91
C LEU A 434 -6.08 47.33 20.91
N HIS A 435 -5.56 46.17 20.52
CA HIS A 435 -4.54 45.45 21.26
C HIS A 435 -3.18 45.69 20.61
N LEU A 436 -2.19 46.06 21.42
CA LEU A 436 -0.82 46.24 20.97
C LEU A 436 0.06 45.15 21.57
N SER A 437 0.84 44.48 20.73
CA SER A 437 1.83 43.49 21.14
C SER A 437 3.19 43.77 20.50
N THR A 438 4.25 43.27 21.13
CA THR A 438 5.61 43.31 20.58
C THR A 438 6.01 41.90 20.18
N ASP A 439 6.50 41.76 18.96
CA ASP A 439 7.00 40.50 18.40
C ASP A 439 8.48 40.64 18.01
N ARG A 440 9.23 39.53 18.07
CA ARG A 440 10.62 39.45 17.58
C ARG A 440 10.65 38.48 16.42
N HIS A 441 11.18 38.92 15.29
CA HIS A 441 11.35 38.07 14.12
C HIS A 441 12.82 38.02 13.69
N TRP A 442 13.19 36.89 13.10
CA TRP A 442 14.53 36.66 12.57
C TRP A 442 14.63 37.23 11.15
N GLN A 443 15.56 38.16 10.94
CA GLN A 443 15.81 38.73 9.61
C GLN A 443 17.30 39.02 9.43
N ASN A 444 17.88 38.53 8.32
CA ASN A 444 19.30 38.73 7.96
C ASN A 444 20.30 38.43 9.09
N GLY A 445 20.11 37.32 9.82
CA GLY A 445 21.04 36.90 10.87
C GLY A 445 20.91 37.65 12.21
N THR A 446 19.91 38.51 12.37
CA THR A 446 19.67 39.26 13.62
C THR A 446 18.20 39.26 14.03
N ASN A 447 17.95 39.31 15.35
CA ASN A 447 16.60 39.48 15.89
C ASN A 447 16.15 40.93 15.76
N LYS A 448 15.11 41.17 14.97
CA LYS A 448 14.47 42.48 14.84
C LYS A 448 13.13 42.51 15.57
N THR A 449 12.94 43.55 16.37
CA THR A 449 11.70 43.80 17.12
C THR A 449 10.72 44.60 16.26
N ARG A 450 9.47 44.18 16.23
CA ARG A 450 8.34 44.85 15.58
C ARG A 450 7.16 44.97 16.54
N MET A 451 6.22 45.87 16.24
CA MET A 451 4.96 45.99 16.98
C MET A 451 3.81 45.54 16.09
N VAL A 452 2.86 44.80 16.66
CA VAL A 452 1.62 44.41 16.00
C VAL A 452 0.48 45.11 16.71
N ILE A 453 -0.38 45.78 15.94
CA ILE A 453 -1.57 46.47 16.43
C ILE A 453 -2.77 45.73 15.82
N SER A 454 -3.63 45.18 16.66
CA SER A 454 -4.76 44.32 16.27
C SER A 454 -6.08 44.93 16.72
N LYS A 455 -7.15 44.72 15.96
CA LYS A 455 -8.52 45.07 16.39
C LYS A 455 -8.98 44.15 17.53
N GLY A 456 -9.72 44.70 18.49
CA GLY A 456 -10.31 43.94 19.59
C GLY A 456 -9.58 44.14 20.93
N SER A 457 -10.26 43.77 22.01
CA SER A 457 -9.70 43.86 23.36
C SER A 457 -8.58 42.84 23.58
N ALA A 458 -7.77 43.03 24.63
CA ALA A 458 -6.73 42.07 24.98
C ALA A 458 -7.28 40.67 25.31
N ASP A 459 -8.49 40.61 25.89
CA ASP A 459 -9.20 39.36 26.18
C ASP A 459 -9.63 38.65 24.87
N GLU A 460 -10.22 39.40 23.93
CA GLU A 460 -10.60 38.87 22.61
C GLU A 460 -9.39 38.32 21.84
N GLN A 461 -8.23 38.99 21.93
CA GLN A 461 -6.99 38.53 21.30
C GLN A 461 -6.40 37.28 21.97
N LEU A 462 -6.47 37.19 23.30
CA LEU A 462 -6.07 35.98 24.03
C LEU A 462 -6.95 34.79 23.62
N LYS A 463 -8.26 35.01 23.48
CA LYS A 463 -9.20 33.99 23.02
C LYS A 463 -8.91 33.56 21.59
N LEU A 464 -8.69 34.50 20.67
CA LEU A 464 -8.34 34.20 19.27
C LEU A 464 -7.04 33.40 19.17
N ASN A 465 -6.01 33.77 19.95
CA ASN A 465 -4.73 33.06 19.98
C ASN A 465 -4.88 31.65 20.57
N TYR A 466 -5.70 31.49 21.61
CA TYR A 466 -6.03 30.19 22.16
C TYR A 466 -6.75 29.30 21.15
N GLU A 467 -7.77 29.83 20.47
CA GLU A 467 -8.52 29.13 19.42
C GLU A 467 -7.61 28.70 18.27
N LYS A 468 -6.74 29.60 17.79
CA LYS A 468 -5.74 29.29 16.76
C LYS A 468 -4.80 28.16 17.19
N LYS A 469 -4.21 28.26 18.38
CA LYS A 469 -3.31 27.21 18.91
C LYS A 469 -4.02 25.88 19.15
N ARG A 470 -5.30 25.93 19.51
CA ARG A 470 -6.14 24.73 19.66
C ARG A 470 -6.38 24.08 18.31
N GLU A 471 -6.68 24.84 17.27
CA GLU A 471 -6.84 24.34 15.90
C GLU A 471 -5.54 23.76 15.34
N GLU A 472 -4.41 24.44 15.54
CA GLU A 472 -3.07 23.92 15.19
C GLU A 472 -2.79 22.59 15.90
N LEU A 473 -3.04 22.51 17.21
CA LEU A 473 -2.88 21.27 17.96
C LEU A 473 -3.81 20.16 17.43
N GLN A 474 -5.07 20.47 17.11
CA GLN A 474 -6.00 19.49 16.55
C GLN A 474 -5.56 18.98 15.17
N ALA A 475 -5.05 19.86 14.31
CA ALA A 475 -4.48 19.47 13.01
C ALA A 475 -3.26 18.55 13.15
N GLU A 476 -2.46 18.73 14.21
CA GLU A 476 -1.30 17.88 14.50
C GLU A 476 -1.66 16.55 15.17
N ILE A 477 -2.70 16.51 16.02
CA ILE A 477 -3.26 15.23 16.52
C ILE A 477 -3.68 14.37 15.32
N GLY A 478 -4.34 15.00 14.34
CA GLY A 478 -4.59 14.47 12.99
C GLY A 478 -5.02 13.01 12.97
N PHE A 479 -4.15 12.11 12.51
CA PHE A 479 -4.49 10.69 12.35
C PHE A 479 -4.83 9.98 13.66
N SER A 480 -4.23 10.37 14.79
CA SER A 480 -4.54 9.78 16.10
C SER A 480 -6.01 9.96 16.48
N SER A 481 -6.69 11.00 15.97
CA SER A 481 -8.14 11.18 16.15
C SER A 481 -8.97 10.11 15.45
N PHE A 482 -8.50 9.56 14.31
CA PHE A 482 -9.16 8.44 13.64
C PHE A 482 -9.02 7.15 14.45
N ILE A 483 -7.84 6.90 15.02
CA ILE A 483 -7.61 5.75 15.90
C ILE A 483 -8.45 5.87 17.18
N ALA A 484 -8.56 7.07 17.76
CA ALA A 484 -9.46 7.33 18.88
C ALA A 484 -10.91 6.96 18.52
N ARG A 485 -11.39 7.41 17.35
CA ARG A 485 -12.75 7.10 16.88
C ARG A 485 -12.96 5.62 16.62
N LEU A 486 -11.98 4.93 16.02
CA LEU A 486 -12.04 3.47 15.84
C LEU A 486 -12.11 2.75 17.19
N SER A 487 -11.31 3.17 18.17
CA SER A 487 -11.34 2.61 19.52
C SER A 487 -12.68 2.87 20.24
N GLU A 488 -13.26 4.07 20.10
CA GLU A 488 -14.56 4.43 20.65
C GLU A 488 -15.70 3.58 20.08
N SER A 489 -15.60 3.16 18.82
CA SER A 489 -16.64 2.35 18.14
C SER A 489 -16.81 0.96 18.76
N LYS A 490 -15.76 0.43 19.41
CA LYS A 490 -15.69 -0.93 19.99
C LYS A 490 -16.09 -2.05 19.01
N LYS A 491 -16.03 -1.78 17.69
CA LYS A 491 -16.26 -2.78 16.64
C LYS A 491 -15.20 -3.87 16.70
N LEU A 492 -15.51 -5.04 16.13
CA LEU A 492 -14.53 -6.08 15.91
C LEU A 492 -13.47 -5.58 14.93
N VAL A 493 -12.20 -5.59 15.36
CA VAL A 493 -11.04 -5.25 14.52
C VAL A 493 -10.39 -6.54 14.04
N VAL A 494 -10.33 -6.72 12.73
CA VAL A 494 -9.77 -7.90 12.08
C VAL A 494 -8.44 -7.52 11.44
N GLY A 495 -7.43 -8.36 11.60
CA GLY A 495 -6.15 -8.23 10.90
C GLY A 495 -5.65 -9.58 10.37
N HIS A 496 -4.55 -9.56 9.63
CA HIS A 496 -3.86 -10.75 9.18
C HIS A 496 -2.41 -10.72 9.66
N ASN A 497 -2.01 -11.65 10.54
CA ASN A 497 -0.69 -11.60 11.18
C ASN A 497 -0.44 -10.26 11.90
N ALA A 498 -1.47 -9.77 12.60
CA ALA A 498 -1.67 -8.36 12.89
C ALA A 498 -0.88 -7.81 14.10
N PHE A 499 0.04 -8.61 14.66
CA PHE A 499 0.72 -8.24 15.89
C PHE A 499 1.55 -6.95 15.73
N ALA A 500 2.27 -6.82 14.61
CA ALA A 500 3.07 -5.63 14.32
C ALA A 500 2.16 -4.40 14.13
N ASP A 501 1.09 -4.54 13.34
CA ASP A 501 0.11 -3.48 13.09
C ASP A 501 -0.47 -2.94 14.39
N LEU A 502 -0.90 -3.83 15.29
CA LEU A 502 -1.50 -3.46 16.56
C LEU A 502 -0.48 -2.87 17.54
N LEU A 503 0.73 -3.42 17.61
CA LEU A 503 1.81 -2.87 18.43
C LEU A 503 2.14 -1.43 18.00
N HIS A 504 2.35 -1.21 16.70
CA HIS A 504 2.60 0.12 16.16
C HIS A 504 1.40 1.06 16.32
N THR A 505 0.18 0.56 16.13
CA THR A 505 -1.04 1.36 16.32
C THR A 505 -1.10 1.93 17.73
N ILE A 506 -0.85 1.09 18.74
CA ILE A 506 -0.82 1.52 20.14
C ILE A 506 0.34 2.51 20.36
N ASP A 507 1.57 2.12 20.04
CA ASP A 507 2.77 2.87 20.40
C ASP A 507 2.87 4.25 19.73
N GLN A 508 2.40 4.38 18.49
CA GLN A 508 2.54 5.61 17.71
C GLN A 508 1.36 6.56 17.87
N PHE A 509 0.14 6.02 17.97
CA PHE A 509 -1.07 6.85 17.91
C PHE A 509 -1.78 6.96 19.25
N VAL A 510 -1.65 5.98 20.15
CA VAL A 510 -2.47 5.92 21.36
C VAL A 510 -1.68 6.29 22.62
N GLU A 511 -0.77 5.43 23.06
CA GLU A 511 0.09 5.62 24.22
C GLU A 511 1.31 4.71 24.11
N GLU A 512 2.36 5.00 24.88
CA GLU A 512 3.61 4.22 24.80
C GLU A 512 3.37 2.74 25.07
N ALA A 513 3.82 1.87 24.16
CA ALA A 513 3.70 0.45 24.38
C ALA A 513 4.54 0.05 25.60
N PRO A 514 3.98 -0.63 26.60
CA PRO A 514 4.70 -1.00 27.81
C PRO A 514 5.76 -2.07 27.50
N PRO A 515 6.84 -2.17 28.29
CA PRO A 515 7.91 -3.14 28.03
C PRO A 515 7.51 -4.59 28.34
N ASP A 516 6.41 -4.82 29.07
CA ASP A 516 5.93 -6.15 29.44
C ASP A 516 4.63 -6.52 28.72
N LEU A 517 4.51 -7.81 28.36
CA LEU A 517 3.39 -8.34 27.61
C LEU A 517 2.07 -8.23 28.38
N ALA A 518 2.08 -8.41 29.70
CA ALA A 518 0.86 -8.39 30.52
C ALA A 518 0.20 -7.00 30.50
N SER A 519 0.99 -5.94 30.64
CA SER A 519 0.53 -4.55 30.51
C SER A 519 0.07 -4.26 29.08
N PHE A 520 0.79 -4.76 28.06
CA PHE A 520 0.39 -4.59 26.66
C PHE A 520 -0.97 -5.23 26.37
N LYS A 521 -1.23 -6.44 26.88
CA LYS A 521 -2.53 -7.11 26.75
C LYS A 521 -3.68 -6.28 27.34
N LYS A 522 -3.49 -5.71 28.54
CA LYS A 522 -4.47 -4.81 29.16
C LYS A 522 -4.73 -3.57 28.30
N LEU A 523 -3.67 -3.05 27.69
CA LEU A 523 -3.73 -1.89 26.83
C LEU A 523 -4.53 -2.17 25.56
N MET A 524 -4.22 -3.29 24.92
CA MET A 524 -4.96 -3.80 23.77
C MET A 524 -6.45 -3.94 24.09
N LEU A 525 -6.81 -4.59 25.18
CA LEU A 525 -8.22 -4.77 25.57
C LEU A 525 -8.93 -3.46 25.91
N LYS A 526 -8.22 -2.45 26.42
CA LYS A 526 -8.77 -1.11 26.69
C LYS A 526 -9.20 -0.42 25.39
N TYR A 527 -8.36 -0.45 24.37
CA TYR A 527 -8.61 0.28 23.12
C TYR A 527 -9.36 -0.55 22.08
N PHE A 528 -8.98 -1.81 21.90
CA PHE A 528 -9.54 -2.76 20.96
C PHE A 528 -10.01 -4.00 21.72
N PRO A 529 -11.17 -3.93 22.43
CA PRO A 529 -11.65 -5.01 23.28
C PRO A 529 -12.03 -6.27 22.50
N ARG A 530 -12.15 -6.17 21.18
CA ARG A 530 -12.50 -7.27 20.29
C ARG A 530 -11.62 -7.19 19.05
N SER A 531 -10.68 -8.12 18.97
CA SER A 531 -9.77 -8.27 17.84
C SER A 531 -9.74 -9.71 17.35
N MET A 532 -9.45 -9.93 16.07
CA MET A 532 -9.24 -11.27 15.51
C MET A 532 -8.14 -11.24 14.47
N ASP A 533 -7.37 -12.34 14.41
CA ASP A 533 -6.33 -12.52 13.41
C ASP A 533 -6.70 -13.69 12.48
N THR A 534 -6.92 -13.38 11.21
CA THR A 534 -7.32 -14.38 10.20
C THR A 534 -6.32 -15.52 10.06
N LYS A 535 -5.03 -15.28 10.32
CA LYS A 535 -4.00 -16.32 10.29
C LYS A 535 -4.17 -17.34 11.43
N VAL A 536 -4.75 -16.91 12.55
CA VAL A 536 -5.13 -17.82 13.65
C VAL A 536 -6.37 -18.63 13.26
N LEU A 537 -7.36 -18.03 12.60
CA LEU A 537 -8.57 -18.74 12.13
C LEU A 537 -8.25 -19.85 11.12
N CYS A 538 -7.27 -19.64 10.23
CA CYS A 538 -6.79 -20.63 9.26
C CYS A 538 -6.34 -21.94 9.92
N ARG A 539 -5.90 -21.88 11.18
CA ARG A 539 -5.37 -23.02 11.95
C ARG A 539 -6.42 -23.69 12.84
N SER A 540 -7.68 -23.35 12.64
CA SER A 540 -8.78 -24.05 13.29
C SER A 540 -8.83 -25.51 12.86
N LYS A 541 -9.23 -26.39 13.77
CA LYS A 541 -9.35 -27.84 13.50
C LYS A 541 -10.20 -28.14 12.27
N GLN A 542 -11.26 -27.35 12.04
CA GLN A 542 -12.21 -27.57 10.96
C GLN A 542 -11.68 -27.13 9.59
N LEU A 543 -10.66 -26.26 9.55
CA LEU A 543 -10.17 -25.67 8.31
C LEU A 543 -8.75 -26.09 7.95
N VAL A 544 -7.95 -26.59 8.90
CA VAL A 544 -6.52 -26.83 8.71
C VAL A 544 -6.17 -27.67 7.47
N ASP A 545 -6.97 -28.70 7.14
CA ASP A 545 -6.72 -29.54 5.95
C ASP A 545 -7.20 -28.91 4.64
N ARG A 546 -8.12 -27.95 4.73
CA ARG A 546 -8.69 -27.24 3.58
C ARG A 546 -7.89 -25.99 3.21
N ILE A 547 -7.02 -25.52 4.11
CA ILE A 547 -6.20 -24.32 3.91
C ILE A 547 -4.77 -24.74 3.52
N THR A 548 -4.44 -24.64 2.23
CA THR A 548 -3.12 -25.02 1.71
C THR A 548 -2.04 -23.97 1.93
N SER A 549 -2.42 -22.68 1.99
CA SER A 549 -1.54 -21.56 2.34
C SER A 549 -2.27 -20.57 3.23
N SER A 550 -1.53 -19.95 4.15
CA SER A 550 -2.02 -18.89 5.04
C SER A 550 -1.33 -17.55 4.78
N VAL A 551 -0.61 -17.43 3.66
CA VAL A 551 -0.19 -16.12 3.12
C VAL A 551 -1.44 -15.42 2.61
N LEU A 552 -1.59 -14.13 2.86
CA LEU A 552 -2.85 -13.41 2.61
C LEU A 552 -3.35 -13.56 1.17
N GLU A 553 -2.49 -13.32 0.18
CA GLU A 553 -2.85 -13.42 -1.24
C GLU A 553 -3.24 -14.86 -1.65
N ASP A 554 -2.41 -15.85 -1.29
CA ASP A 554 -2.72 -17.25 -1.56
C ASP A 554 -4.03 -17.69 -0.89
N LEU A 555 -4.29 -17.20 0.33
CA LEU A 555 -5.47 -17.53 1.12
C LEU A 555 -6.75 -17.04 0.43
N VAL A 556 -6.73 -15.86 -0.20
CA VAL A 556 -7.85 -15.38 -1.03
C VAL A 556 -8.10 -16.36 -2.18
N GLY A 557 -7.05 -16.86 -2.83
CA GLY A 557 -7.14 -17.88 -3.87
C GLY A 557 -7.76 -19.20 -3.35
N VAL A 558 -7.31 -19.67 -2.19
CA VAL A 558 -7.87 -20.87 -1.53
C VAL A 558 -9.36 -20.70 -1.22
N LEU A 559 -9.75 -19.57 -0.64
CA LEU A 559 -11.13 -19.29 -0.27
C LEU A 559 -12.04 -19.00 -1.49
N SER A 560 -11.45 -18.77 -2.66
CA SER A 560 -12.18 -18.61 -3.93
C SER A 560 -12.39 -19.94 -4.67
N SER A 561 -11.84 -21.05 -4.15
CA SER A 561 -12.05 -22.39 -4.72
C SER A 561 -13.44 -22.95 -4.45
N GLU A 562 -13.85 -24.00 -5.18
CA GLU A 562 -15.18 -24.65 -5.05
C GLU A 562 -15.47 -25.17 -3.63
N ASP A 563 -14.44 -25.42 -2.82
CA ASP A 563 -14.56 -25.90 -1.44
C ASP A 563 -15.04 -24.80 -0.47
N PHE A 564 -15.07 -23.54 -0.91
CA PHE A 564 -15.47 -22.38 -0.13
C PHE A 564 -16.50 -21.54 -0.90
N SER A 565 -17.37 -20.84 -0.17
CA SER A 565 -18.41 -19.99 -0.78
C SER A 565 -18.23 -18.56 -0.30
N LEU A 566 -17.48 -17.76 -1.07
CA LEU A 566 -17.35 -16.33 -0.80
C LEU A 566 -18.59 -15.55 -1.32
N PRO A 567 -19.14 -14.62 -0.53
CA PRO A 567 -20.13 -13.66 -1.01
C PRO A 567 -19.53 -12.64 -1.96
N GLU A 568 -20.40 -11.96 -2.68
CA GLU A 568 -19.98 -10.84 -3.51
C GLU A 568 -19.66 -9.62 -2.62
N PHE A 569 -18.58 -8.93 -2.96
CA PHE A 569 -18.13 -7.72 -2.28
C PHE A 569 -18.21 -6.54 -3.25
N VAL A 570 -18.84 -5.45 -2.80
CA VAL A 570 -19.07 -4.25 -3.62
C VAL A 570 -18.59 -3.02 -2.85
N ALA A 571 -17.87 -2.12 -3.50
CA ALA A 571 -17.47 -0.86 -2.88
C ALA A 571 -18.70 -0.01 -2.58
N ALA A 572 -18.67 0.71 -1.46
CA ALA A 572 -19.67 1.72 -1.16
C ALA A 572 -19.67 2.84 -2.21
N GLU A 573 -20.82 3.49 -2.42
CA GLU A 573 -20.94 4.58 -3.38
C GLU A 573 -19.91 5.70 -3.08
N GLY A 574 -19.12 6.06 -4.09
CA GLY A 574 -18.07 7.08 -3.98
C GLY A 574 -16.72 6.57 -3.47
N PHE A 575 -16.58 5.28 -3.13
CA PHE A 575 -15.32 4.66 -2.74
C PHE A 575 -14.66 3.90 -3.91
N PRO A 576 -13.33 3.69 -3.89
CA PRO A 576 -12.66 2.87 -4.89
C PRO A 576 -13.12 1.41 -4.84
N SER A 577 -13.33 0.84 -6.03
CA SER A 577 -13.54 -0.60 -6.18
C SER A 577 -12.20 -1.32 -6.29
N TYR A 578 -12.14 -2.52 -5.71
CA TYR A 578 -10.99 -3.41 -5.72
C TYR A 578 -11.38 -4.69 -6.44
N SER A 579 -10.40 -5.31 -7.12
CA SER A 579 -10.58 -6.58 -7.80
C SER A 579 -9.71 -7.62 -7.10
N LEU A 580 -10.27 -8.79 -6.79
CA LEU A 580 -9.54 -9.90 -6.17
C LEU A 580 -8.44 -10.49 -7.08
N ASN A 581 -8.49 -10.18 -8.39
CA ASN A 581 -7.52 -10.67 -9.38
C ASN A 581 -6.43 -9.63 -9.71
N CYS A 582 -6.33 -8.53 -8.95
CA CYS A 582 -5.35 -7.48 -9.22
C CYS A 582 -3.99 -7.84 -8.58
N GLU A 583 -3.04 -8.30 -9.39
CA GLU A 583 -1.72 -8.78 -8.94
C GLU A 583 -0.74 -7.67 -8.48
N LYS A 584 -1.12 -6.38 -8.40
CA LYS A 584 -0.12 -5.29 -8.38
C LYS A 584 -0.35 -4.08 -7.48
N VAL A 585 -1.23 -4.15 -6.48
CA VAL A 585 -1.47 -3.00 -5.59
C VAL A 585 -1.28 -3.39 -4.13
N HIS A 586 -0.03 -3.53 -3.67
CA HIS A 586 0.25 -3.54 -2.23
C HIS A 586 0.05 -2.12 -1.68
N LYS A 587 -1.18 -1.88 -1.23
CA LYS A 587 -1.58 -0.71 -0.43
C LYS A 587 -2.22 -1.27 0.83
N ALA A 588 -1.96 -0.66 1.98
CA ALA A 588 -2.52 -1.10 3.25
C ALA A 588 -4.07 -1.22 3.19
N SER A 589 -4.76 -0.28 2.53
CA SER A 589 -6.22 -0.36 2.41
C SER A 589 -6.73 -1.53 1.55
N TYR A 590 -5.93 -2.02 0.59
CA TYR A 590 -6.25 -3.19 -0.22
C TYR A 590 -6.00 -4.47 0.58
N ASP A 591 -4.89 -4.56 1.31
CA ASP A 591 -4.56 -5.71 2.16
C ASP A 591 -5.55 -5.81 3.35
N ALA A 592 -6.00 -4.68 3.89
CA ALA A 592 -7.12 -4.62 4.84
C ALA A 592 -8.43 -5.14 4.21
N PHE A 593 -8.71 -4.80 2.94
CA PHE A 593 -9.85 -5.33 2.22
C PHE A 593 -9.76 -6.85 2.04
N LEU A 594 -8.62 -7.37 1.53
CA LEU A 594 -8.39 -8.81 1.39
C LEU A 594 -8.50 -9.55 2.73
N THR A 595 -7.98 -8.95 3.80
CA THR A 595 -8.11 -9.46 5.16
C THR A 595 -9.57 -9.62 5.59
N GLY A 596 -10.41 -8.63 5.29
CA GLY A 596 -11.84 -8.71 5.57
C GLY A 596 -12.57 -9.76 4.73
N VAL A 597 -12.21 -9.91 3.45
CA VAL A 597 -12.71 -10.97 2.56
C VAL A 597 -12.36 -12.35 3.12
N CYS A 598 -11.09 -12.55 3.50
CA CYS A 598 -10.61 -13.77 4.12
C CYS A 598 -11.34 -14.08 5.42
N PHE A 599 -11.56 -13.08 6.27
CA PHE A 599 -12.33 -13.26 7.50
C PHE A 599 -13.75 -13.74 7.23
N VAL A 600 -14.45 -13.14 6.28
CA VAL A 600 -15.81 -13.57 5.91
C VAL A 600 -15.80 -15.02 5.43
N GLY A 601 -14.90 -15.39 4.52
CA GLY A 601 -14.79 -16.76 4.02
C GLY A 601 -14.50 -17.79 5.12
N LEU A 602 -13.52 -17.50 5.98
CA LEU A 602 -13.16 -18.36 7.11
C LEU A 602 -14.29 -18.48 8.14
N ALA A 603 -14.93 -17.36 8.48
CA ALA A 603 -16.03 -17.34 9.44
C ALA A 603 -17.24 -18.14 8.93
N THR A 604 -17.60 -17.98 7.65
CA THR A 604 -18.64 -18.79 7.01
C THR A 604 -18.27 -20.27 7.00
N ALA A 605 -17.02 -20.62 6.70
CA ALA A 605 -16.54 -22.00 6.70
C ALA A 605 -16.54 -22.64 8.10
N LEU A 606 -16.41 -21.84 9.17
CA LEU A 606 -16.59 -22.25 10.58
C LEU A 606 -18.06 -22.31 11.03
N GLY A 607 -19.00 -22.04 10.13
CA GLY A 607 -20.43 -22.00 10.45
C GLY A 607 -20.84 -20.81 11.31
N ALA A 608 -20.09 -19.71 11.29
CA ALA A 608 -20.41 -18.48 12.03
C ALA A 608 -21.40 -17.58 11.27
N SER A 609 -22.45 -18.17 10.71
CA SER A 609 -23.41 -17.51 9.83
C SER A 609 -24.80 -17.44 10.46
N SER A 610 -25.54 -16.35 10.23
CA SER A 610 -26.93 -16.26 10.71
C SER A 610 -27.85 -17.17 9.88
N HIS A 611 -28.55 -18.09 10.54
CA HIS A 611 -29.47 -19.07 9.94
C HIS A 611 -30.84 -18.47 9.53
N GLU A 612 -30.88 -17.28 8.92
CA GLU A 612 -32.12 -16.81 8.31
C GLU A 612 -32.36 -17.51 6.96
N LEU A 613 -33.60 -17.99 6.79
CA LEU A 613 -34.03 -18.99 5.82
C LEU A 613 -33.67 -18.69 4.35
N GLY A 614 -32.90 -19.59 3.73
CA GLY A 614 -32.93 -19.85 2.28
C GLY A 614 -32.16 -18.87 1.40
N GLY A 615 -30.85 -19.10 1.24
CA GLY A 615 -30.03 -18.50 0.18
C GLY A 615 -28.54 -18.52 0.54
N SER A 616 -27.67 -18.78 -0.44
CA SER A 616 -26.21 -18.63 -0.30
C SER A 616 -25.79 -17.25 -0.85
N PRO A 617 -24.84 -16.53 -0.21
CA PRO A 617 -24.18 -16.84 1.07
C PRO A 617 -24.73 -16.00 2.25
N PRO A 618 -24.71 -16.53 3.48
CA PRO A 618 -25.28 -15.89 4.67
C PRO A 618 -24.38 -14.80 5.29
N LYS A 619 -25.01 -13.87 6.04
CA LYS A 619 -24.31 -12.86 6.85
C LYS A 619 -23.48 -13.53 7.94
N VAL A 620 -22.26 -13.05 8.15
CA VAL A 620 -21.40 -13.50 9.26
C VAL A 620 -21.92 -12.87 10.55
N ASP A 621 -22.26 -13.72 11.52
CA ASP A 621 -22.51 -13.28 12.88
C ASP A 621 -21.17 -13.18 13.61
N VAL A 622 -20.65 -11.95 13.71
CA VAL A 622 -19.41 -11.63 14.42
C VAL A 622 -19.45 -11.97 15.92
N ASN A 623 -20.64 -12.26 16.47
CA ASN A 623 -20.85 -12.69 17.85
C ASN A 623 -21.11 -14.20 17.99
N SER A 624 -20.99 -14.96 16.89
CA SER A 624 -21.24 -16.40 16.89
C SER A 624 -20.36 -17.12 17.91
N SER A 625 -20.93 -18.13 18.57
CA SER A 625 -20.21 -19.03 19.47
C SER A 625 -19.06 -19.76 18.76
N ASN A 626 -19.12 -19.93 17.43
CA ASN A 626 -18.07 -20.56 16.64
C ASN A 626 -16.83 -19.66 16.49
N LEU A 627 -16.99 -18.34 16.62
CA LEU A 627 -15.86 -17.39 16.58
C LEU A 627 -15.31 -17.04 17.96
N ALA A 628 -16.09 -17.27 19.03
CA ALA A 628 -15.69 -16.95 20.41
C ALA A 628 -14.29 -17.46 20.80
N PRO A 629 -13.82 -18.67 20.41
CA PRO A 629 -12.48 -19.15 20.74
C PRO A 629 -11.33 -18.34 20.11
N TYR A 630 -11.61 -17.58 19.04
CA TYR A 630 -10.62 -16.84 18.25
C TYR A 630 -10.63 -15.34 18.57
N VAL A 631 -11.64 -14.85 19.29
CA VAL A 631 -11.67 -13.47 19.80
C VAL A 631 -10.44 -13.23 20.65
N ASN A 632 -9.78 -12.10 20.41
CA ASN A 632 -8.62 -11.62 21.15
C ASN A 632 -7.44 -12.61 21.14
N LYS A 633 -7.31 -13.42 20.07
CA LYS A 633 -6.14 -14.24 19.77
C LYS A 633 -5.39 -13.63 18.58
N ILE A 634 -4.18 -13.13 18.82
CA ILE A 634 -3.36 -12.47 17.79
C ILE A 634 -2.17 -13.35 17.44
N ASN A 635 -1.87 -13.57 16.16
CA ASN A 635 -0.79 -14.48 15.77
C ASN A 635 0.57 -14.01 16.32
N SER A 636 1.32 -14.93 16.95
CA SER A 636 2.62 -14.62 17.57
C SER A 636 3.81 -14.92 16.64
N MET A 637 3.56 -15.66 15.56
CA MET A 637 4.60 -16.26 14.69
C MET A 637 5.57 -17.20 15.42
N ILE A 638 5.21 -17.71 16.60
CA ILE A 638 5.97 -18.74 17.31
C ILE A 638 5.37 -20.10 16.94
N ALA A 639 6.22 -21.05 16.56
CA ALA A 639 5.78 -22.39 16.16
C ALA A 639 5.06 -23.12 17.29
N ASP A 640 5.64 -23.04 18.51
CA ASP A 640 5.07 -23.69 19.68
C ASP A 640 3.90 -22.88 20.23
N MET A 641 3.99 -21.58 20.51
CA MET A 641 2.86 -20.80 21.04
C MET A 641 2.22 -19.92 19.96
N PRO A 642 1.23 -20.38 19.17
CA PRO A 642 0.86 -19.77 17.88
C PRO A 642 0.20 -18.39 17.96
N PHE A 643 -0.29 -17.97 19.12
CA PHE A 643 -0.97 -16.69 19.30
C PHE A 643 -0.68 -16.09 20.67
N TYR A 644 -0.96 -14.80 20.82
CA TYR A 644 -1.14 -14.11 22.08
C TYR A 644 -2.62 -14.18 22.47
N ASP A 645 -2.91 -14.76 23.62
CA ASP A 645 -4.23 -14.66 24.24
C ASP A 645 -4.30 -13.37 25.06
N LEU A 646 -5.05 -12.37 24.59
CA LEU A 646 -5.09 -11.07 25.26
C LEU A 646 -5.94 -11.09 26.54
N GLU A 647 -6.90 -12.01 26.66
CA GLU A 647 -7.85 -12.08 27.78
C GLU A 647 -7.36 -12.97 28.92
N ASN A 648 -6.79 -14.13 28.58
CA ASN A 648 -6.42 -15.13 29.56
C ASN A 648 -4.91 -15.30 29.64
N GLU A 649 -4.44 -15.68 30.83
CA GLU A 649 -3.11 -16.28 30.95
C GLU A 649 -3.10 -17.58 30.14
N GLN A 650 -2.18 -17.67 29.19
CA GLN A 650 -2.08 -18.86 28.35
C GLN A 650 -1.66 -20.06 29.20
N GLY A 651 -2.56 -21.05 29.25
CA GLY A 651 -2.36 -22.27 30.02
C GLY A 651 -1.13 -23.08 29.56
N ARG A 652 -0.63 -23.93 30.46
CA ARG A 652 0.56 -24.79 30.29
C ARG A 652 0.37 -25.95 29.29
N CYS A 653 -0.72 -25.96 28.52
CA CYS A 653 -1.00 -26.96 27.50
C CYS A 653 -1.83 -26.31 26.38
N PHE A 654 -1.38 -26.44 25.14
CA PHE A 654 -2.13 -25.99 23.96
C PHE A 654 -2.07 -27.05 22.87
N VAL A 655 -3.14 -27.11 22.07
CA VAL A 655 -3.27 -28.05 20.95
C VAL A 655 -3.26 -27.24 19.67
N TYR A 656 -2.33 -27.60 18.80
CA TYR A 656 -2.09 -26.98 17.51
C TYR A 656 -2.37 -28.03 16.44
N TRP A 657 -3.46 -27.89 15.70
CA TRP A 657 -3.83 -28.87 14.68
C TRP A 657 -2.92 -28.72 13.46
N ILE A 658 -2.37 -29.85 12.99
CA ILE A 658 -1.60 -29.98 11.75
C ILE A 658 -2.51 -30.54 10.65
N SER A 659 -3.41 -31.44 11.05
CA SER A 659 -4.53 -31.96 10.25
C SER A 659 -5.76 -32.20 11.13
N ASP A 660 -6.88 -32.62 10.55
CA ASP A 660 -8.09 -33.11 11.26
C ASP A 660 -7.80 -34.22 12.28
N THR A 661 -6.73 -34.98 12.02
CA THR A 661 -6.32 -36.20 12.72
C THR A 661 -5.01 -36.05 13.50
N SER A 662 -4.25 -34.96 13.30
CA SER A 662 -2.96 -34.76 13.94
C SER A 662 -2.79 -33.35 14.50
N ALA A 663 -2.13 -33.24 15.66
CA ALA A 663 -1.87 -31.97 16.31
C ALA A 663 -0.52 -31.99 17.04
N TYR A 664 0.19 -30.86 17.01
CA TYR A 664 1.22 -30.56 18.00
C TYR A 664 0.54 -30.23 19.32
N VAL A 665 0.99 -30.88 20.40
CA VAL A 665 0.55 -30.55 21.75
C VAL A 665 1.75 -30.00 22.50
N GLY A 666 1.76 -28.69 22.74
CA GLY A 666 2.80 -28.09 23.57
C GLY A 666 2.39 -28.22 25.03
N ILE A 667 3.20 -28.94 25.81
CA ILE A 667 3.00 -29.17 27.23
C ILE A 667 4.16 -28.53 27.97
N ASN A 668 3.89 -27.48 28.75
CA ASN A 668 4.92 -26.75 29.50
C ASN A 668 5.16 -27.35 30.92
N ASP A 669 4.95 -28.66 31.05
CA ASP A 669 5.08 -29.43 32.29
C ASP A 669 5.80 -30.76 32.00
N LYS A 670 7.07 -30.83 32.41
CA LYS A 670 7.96 -31.98 32.18
C LYS A 670 7.39 -33.30 32.73
N SER A 671 6.67 -33.25 33.85
CA SER A 671 6.08 -34.44 34.48
C SER A 671 4.97 -35.07 33.62
N LYS A 672 4.23 -34.24 32.86
CA LYS A 672 3.17 -34.70 31.95
C LYS A 672 3.74 -35.25 30.64
N ILE A 673 4.86 -34.69 30.15
CA ILE A 673 5.60 -35.23 29.00
C ILE A 673 6.10 -36.65 29.30
N ASP A 674 6.64 -36.89 30.50
CA ASP A 674 7.14 -38.20 30.90
C ASP A 674 6.01 -39.25 31.02
N ASN A 675 4.81 -38.84 31.43
CA ASN A 675 3.62 -39.71 31.46
C ASN A 675 3.11 -40.07 30.04
N VAL A 676 3.14 -39.13 29.09
CA VAL A 676 2.78 -39.41 27.68
C VAL A 676 3.78 -40.39 27.04
N ARG A 677 5.08 -40.21 27.30
CA ARG A 677 6.15 -41.13 26.87
C ARG A 677 6.06 -42.51 27.52
N ALA A 678 5.49 -42.60 28.73
CA ALA A 678 5.23 -43.88 29.39
C ALA A 678 4.05 -44.64 28.73
N LEU A 679 3.06 -43.93 28.18
CA LEU A 679 1.94 -44.49 27.43
C LEU A 679 2.33 -44.99 26.03
N GLU A 680 3.28 -44.34 25.35
CA GLU A 680 3.83 -44.78 24.05
C GLU A 680 4.58 -46.13 24.10
N LYS A 681 4.95 -46.62 25.31
CA LYS A 681 5.63 -47.91 25.48
C LYS A 681 4.69 -49.12 25.49
N SER A 682 3.39 -48.94 25.30
CA SER A 682 2.46 -50.05 25.05
C SER A 682 2.45 -50.45 23.57
N PRO A 683 2.37 -51.74 23.23
CA PRO A 683 2.66 -52.23 21.88
C PRO A 683 1.63 -51.70 20.86
N THR A 684 2.14 -50.99 19.86
CA THR A 684 1.38 -50.43 18.74
C THR A 684 0.77 -51.55 17.88
N VAL A 685 -0.54 -51.46 17.65
CA VAL A 685 -1.27 -52.27 16.67
C VAL A 685 -0.70 -51.99 15.28
N GLN A 686 -0.25 -53.04 14.59
CA GLN A 686 0.14 -52.96 13.17
C GLN A 686 -1.11 -52.71 12.32
N MET A 687 -1.20 -51.53 11.69
CA MET A 687 -2.10 -51.32 10.56
C MET A 687 -1.39 -51.74 9.27
N SER A 688 -2.07 -52.63 8.54
CA SER A 688 -1.68 -53.18 7.25
C SER A 688 -1.67 -52.13 6.14
N ASN A 689 -0.64 -52.14 5.30
CA ASN A 689 -0.61 -51.43 4.03
C ASN A 689 -1.61 -52.07 3.05
N SER A 690 -2.67 -51.35 2.68
CA SER A 690 -3.49 -51.61 1.49
C SER A 690 -3.47 -50.34 0.65
N GLU A 691 -2.75 -50.34 -0.46
CA GLU A 691 -3.26 -50.45 -1.84
C GLU A 691 -3.28 -49.08 -2.54
N THR A 692 -2.88 -49.15 -3.80
CA THR A 692 -2.61 -48.08 -4.76
C THR A 692 -3.81 -47.19 -5.04
N ASP A 693 -3.57 -45.88 -5.07
CA ASP A 693 -4.50 -44.85 -5.54
C ASP A 693 -5.02 -45.15 -6.97
N PRO A 694 -6.32 -45.35 -7.20
CA PRO A 694 -6.89 -45.66 -8.52
C PRO A 694 -6.99 -44.45 -9.47
N GLY A 695 -6.54 -43.25 -9.09
CA GLY A 695 -6.79 -42.00 -9.81
C GLY A 695 -5.81 -41.60 -10.92
N ALA A 696 -4.70 -42.32 -11.14
CA ALA A 696 -3.67 -41.91 -12.09
C ALA A 696 -4.13 -42.09 -13.56
N LYS A 697 -4.63 -41.02 -14.18
CA LYS A 697 -4.92 -40.97 -15.62
C LYS A 697 -3.61 -41.07 -16.42
N PHE A 698 -3.37 -42.22 -17.07
CA PHE A 698 -2.28 -42.38 -18.03
C PHE A 698 -2.55 -41.56 -19.30
N ILE A 699 -1.78 -40.52 -19.53
CA ILE A 699 -1.84 -39.72 -20.77
C ILE A 699 -0.99 -40.41 -21.84
N ASN A 700 -1.61 -40.78 -22.97
CA ASN A 700 -0.91 -41.34 -24.11
C ASN A 700 -0.19 -40.23 -24.90
N ILE A 701 1.12 -40.10 -24.70
CA ILE A 701 1.98 -39.08 -25.32
C ILE A 701 1.95 -39.08 -26.86
N ASN A 702 1.60 -40.21 -27.50
CA ASN A 702 1.54 -40.30 -28.97
C ASN A 702 0.39 -39.47 -29.56
N GLN A 703 -0.67 -39.22 -28.78
CA GLN A 703 -1.88 -38.52 -29.22
C GLN A 703 -1.80 -36.98 -29.06
N LEU A 704 -0.75 -36.46 -28.42
CA LEU A 704 -0.58 -35.03 -28.15
C LEU A 704 -0.21 -34.23 -29.41
N SER A 705 -0.74 -33.02 -29.53
CA SER A 705 -0.38 -32.09 -30.62
C SER A 705 1.04 -31.50 -30.44
N LEU A 706 1.61 -30.92 -31.51
CA LEU A 706 2.93 -30.28 -31.43
C LEU A 706 3.03 -29.17 -30.35
N PRO A 707 2.05 -28.27 -30.19
CA PRO A 707 2.06 -27.31 -29.09
C PRO A 707 2.02 -27.98 -27.70
N GLN A 708 1.21 -29.03 -27.54
CA GLN A 708 1.10 -29.77 -26.27
C GLN A 708 2.39 -30.53 -25.93
N LEU A 709 3.07 -31.10 -26.93
CA LEU A 709 4.36 -31.75 -26.74
C LEU A 709 5.47 -30.75 -26.39
N ASN A 710 5.46 -29.56 -27.00
CA ASN A 710 6.38 -28.48 -26.63
C ASN A 710 6.14 -27.95 -25.22
N GLN A 711 4.88 -27.81 -24.80
CA GLN A 711 4.52 -27.41 -23.44
C GLN A 711 4.95 -28.49 -22.42
N LEU A 712 4.68 -29.76 -22.71
CA LEU A 712 5.13 -30.88 -21.87
C LEU A 712 6.66 -30.95 -21.77
N LYS A 713 7.38 -30.69 -22.88
CA LYS A 713 8.84 -30.58 -22.87
C LYS A 713 9.32 -29.44 -21.96
N GLN A 714 8.72 -28.26 -22.05
CA GLN A 714 9.08 -27.12 -21.19
C GLN A 714 8.83 -27.42 -19.70
N GLN A 715 7.71 -28.05 -19.36
CA GLN A 715 7.42 -28.48 -18.00
C GLN A 715 8.45 -29.50 -17.49
N LEU A 716 8.80 -30.50 -18.31
CA LEU A 716 9.81 -31.49 -17.96
C LEU A 716 11.22 -30.88 -17.82
N ASP A 717 11.57 -29.91 -18.67
CA ASP A 717 12.84 -29.18 -18.57
C ASP A 717 12.92 -28.42 -17.22
N GLN A 718 11.82 -27.76 -16.79
CA GLN A 718 11.73 -27.09 -15.48
C GLN A 718 11.82 -28.07 -14.29
N GLU A 719 11.10 -29.20 -14.36
CA GLU A 719 11.16 -30.24 -13.32
C GLU A 719 12.59 -30.81 -13.20
N ILE A 720 13.28 -31.04 -14.32
CA ILE A 720 14.67 -31.54 -14.33
C ILE A 720 15.63 -30.51 -13.72
N GLU A 721 15.47 -29.22 -14.01
CA GLU A 721 16.24 -28.15 -13.36
C GLU A 721 16.03 -28.14 -11.85
N LEU A 722 14.78 -28.30 -11.39
CA LEU A 722 14.45 -28.41 -9.97
C LEU A 722 15.15 -29.61 -9.31
N PHE A 723 15.04 -30.81 -9.89
CA PHE A 723 15.70 -32.01 -9.39
C PHE A 723 17.22 -31.86 -9.34
N THR A 724 17.81 -31.23 -10.36
CA THR A 724 19.25 -30.95 -10.42
C THR A 724 19.69 -29.98 -9.33
N GLY A 725 18.93 -28.91 -9.12
CA GLY A 725 19.16 -27.94 -8.04
C GLY A 725 19.04 -28.57 -6.65
N SER A 726 18.00 -29.38 -6.42
CA SER A 726 17.84 -30.12 -5.16
C SER A 726 18.98 -31.11 -4.92
N LEU A 727 19.46 -31.81 -5.94
CA LEU A 727 20.60 -32.72 -5.82
C LEU A 727 21.89 -31.96 -5.46
N GLN A 728 22.11 -30.77 -6.02
CA GLN A 728 23.25 -29.93 -5.68
C GLN A 728 23.19 -29.44 -4.22
N GLN A 729 22.01 -29.02 -3.75
CA GLN A 729 21.81 -28.62 -2.35
C GLN A 729 22.05 -29.78 -1.39
N LEU A 730 21.55 -30.98 -1.72
CA LEU A 730 21.76 -32.18 -0.90
C LEU A 730 23.25 -32.59 -0.85
N LYS A 731 23.99 -32.50 -1.96
CA LYS A 731 25.44 -32.71 -1.99
C LYS A 731 26.19 -31.73 -1.09
N MET A 732 25.81 -30.45 -1.10
CA MET A 732 26.38 -29.45 -0.21
C MET A 732 26.10 -29.76 1.26
N ALA A 733 24.88 -30.22 1.58
CA ALA A 733 24.52 -30.63 2.93
C ALA A 733 25.28 -31.88 3.39
N GLU A 734 25.43 -32.88 2.53
CA GLU A 734 26.23 -34.08 2.79
C GLU A 734 27.68 -33.70 3.12
N SER A 735 28.31 -32.86 2.29
CA SER A 735 29.68 -32.38 2.50
C SER A 735 29.84 -31.70 3.86
N LYS A 736 28.89 -30.84 4.27
CA LYS A 736 28.92 -30.16 5.56
C LYS A 736 28.83 -31.13 6.74
N PHE A 737 27.94 -32.13 6.67
CA PHE A 737 27.81 -33.14 7.72
C PHE A 737 29.03 -34.05 7.79
N GLN A 738 29.64 -34.37 6.64
CA GLN A 738 30.87 -35.16 6.57
C GLN A 738 32.07 -34.38 7.15
N GLU A 739 32.20 -33.10 6.81
CA GLU A 739 33.23 -32.22 7.38
C GLU A 739 33.07 -32.07 8.89
N SER A 740 31.84 -31.87 9.37
CA SER A 740 31.54 -31.84 10.81
C SER A 740 31.89 -33.15 11.51
N ALA A 741 31.62 -34.30 10.87
CA ALA A 741 32.00 -35.61 11.40
C ALA A 741 33.53 -35.79 11.47
N ASN A 742 34.25 -35.33 10.46
CA ASN A 742 35.71 -35.40 10.40
C ASN A 742 36.34 -34.50 11.48
N ASN A 743 35.87 -33.26 11.62
CA ASN A 743 36.32 -32.33 12.66
C ASN A 743 36.09 -32.90 14.07
N LEU A 744 34.94 -33.56 14.29
CA LEU A 744 34.64 -34.23 15.55
C LEU A 744 35.60 -35.41 15.82
N ALA A 745 36.00 -36.14 14.78
CA ALA A 745 36.97 -37.23 14.90
C ALA A 745 38.39 -36.72 15.20
N GLU A 746 38.80 -35.61 14.58
CA GLU A 746 40.08 -34.95 14.86
C GLU A 746 40.16 -34.45 16.32
N LEU A 747 39.08 -33.83 16.82
CA LEU A 747 38.95 -33.42 18.23
C LEU A 747 39.13 -34.59 19.22
N LYS A 748 38.77 -35.82 18.83
CA LYS A 748 38.90 -37.04 19.65
C LYS A 748 40.31 -37.67 19.57
N ALA A 749 41.02 -37.48 18.46
CA ALA A 749 42.31 -38.11 18.19
C ALA A 749 43.50 -37.49 18.96
N ASP A 750 43.34 -36.29 19.51
CA ASP A 750 44.43 -35.51 20.14
C ASP A 750 44.89 -36.03 21.51
N GLY A 751 44.34 -37.16 21.99
CA GLY A 751 44.80 -37.86 23.20
C GLY A 751 44.53 -37.11 24.50
N GLY A 752 43.98 -37.79 25.50
CA GLY A 752 43.52 -37.20 26.76
C GLY A 752 44.58 -36.55 27.68
N ASN A 753 45.75 -36.12 27.20
CA ASN A 753 46.85 -35.63 28.04
C ASN A 753 47.66 -34.42 27.51
N ALA A 754 47.10 -33.58 26.62
CA ALA A 754 47.70 -32.28 26.30
C ALA A 754 46.92 -31.10 26.92
N ILE A 755 47.66 -30.25 27.63
CA ILE A 755 47.27 -29.01 28.32
C ILE A 755 46.49 -28.09 27.35
N SER A 756 45.41 -27.47 27.85
CA SER A 756 44.68 -26.33 27.27
C SER A 756 45.19 -25.84 25.90
N LYS A 757 44.55 -26.28 24.81
CA LYS A 757 44.82 -25.76 23.47
C LYS A 757 44.08 -24.44 23.32
N ASP A 758 44.82 -23.36 23.09
CA ASP A 758 44.24 -22.08 22.73
C ASP A 758 43.62 -22.20 21.33
N LEU A 759 42.35 -21.83 21.20
CA LEU A 759 41.59 -21.87 19.97
C LEU A 759 41.06 -20.48 19.63
N LEU A 760 40.96 -20.16 18.35
CA LEU A 760 40.35 -18.92 17.91
C LEU A 760 38.86 -19.12 17.72
N VAL A 761 38.07 -18.58 18.65
CA VAL A 761 36.60 -18.61 18.63
C VAL A 761 36.11 -17.47 17.73
N PRO A 762 35.41 -17.76 16.63
CA PRO A 762 34.81 -16.72 15.80
C PRO A 762 33.65 -16.05 16.56
N LEU A 763 33.71 -14.72 16.70
CA LEU A 763 32.58 -13.89 17.16
C LEU A 763 31.80 -13.28 16.00
N SER A 764 32.45 -13.13 14.84
CA SER A 764 31.83 -12.73 13.57
C SER A 764 32.60 -13.34 12.40
N SER A 765 32.15 -13.11 11.17
CA SER A 765 32.83 -13.54 9.95
C SER A 765 34.22 -12.91 9.75
N SER A 766 34.56 -11.87 10.51
CA SER A 766 35.84 -11.15 10.39
C SER A 766 36.60 -11.00 11.72
N MET A 767 36.09 -11.59 12.82
CA MET A 767 36.65 -11.37 14.15
C MET A 767 36.72 -12.67 14.95
N TYR A 768 37.91 -12.96 15.47
CA TYR A 768 38.20 -14.13 16.28
C TYR A 768 38.80 -13.71 17.62
N VAL A 769 38.45 -14.42 18.68
CA VAL A 769 39.02 -14.22 20.02
C VAL A 769 39.64 -15.52 20.52
N GLN A 770 40.72 -15.42 21.27
CA GLN A 770 41.40 -16.58 21.81
C GLN A 770 40.59 -17.15 22.98
N GLY A 771 40.30 -18.45 22.95
CA GLY A 771 39.54 -19.18 23.95
C GLY A 771 40.17 -20.54 24.25
N GLN A 772 39.79 -21.14 25.38
CA GLN A 772 40.32 -22.43 25.85
C GLN A 772 39.18 -23.43 26.03
N ILE A 773 39.41 -24.70 25.65
CA ILE A 773 38.43 -25.78 25.80
C ILE A 773 38.43 -26.29 27.25
N THR A 774 37.31 -26.11 27.95
CA THR A 774 37.14 -26.49 29.37
C THR A 774 36.36 -27.80 29.58
N ASP A 775 35.42 -28.13 28.68
CA ASP A 775 34.67 -29.39 28.68
C ASP A 775 35.06 -30.21 27.44
N ARG A 776 35.56 -31.43 27.66
CA ARG A 776 36.03 -32.35 26.62
C ARG A 776 35.14 -33.59 26.48
N GLU A 777 34.05 -33.68 27.22
CA GLU A 777 33.13 -34.83 27.14
C GLU A 777 31.90 -34.52 26.30
N ARG A 778 31.56 -33.23 26.17
CA ARG A 778 30.36 -32.78 25.48
C ARG A 778 30.69 -31.81 24.37
N VAL A 779 29.98 -31.96 23.26
CA VAL A 779 30.06 -31.09 22.10
C VAL A 779 28.70 -30.48 21.81
N MET A 780 28.71 -29.22 21.43
CA MET A 780 27.54 -28.54 20.93
C MET A 780 27.52 -28.70 19.41
N ILE A 781 26.55 -29.44 18.89
CA ILE A 781 26.42 -29.69 17.45
C ILE A 781 25.17 -29.02 16.91
N GLU A 782 25.27 -28.43 15.71
CA GLU A 782 24.10 -27.95 14.99
C GLU A 782 23.34 -29.15 14.40
N ILE A 783 22.04 -29.27 14.69
CA ILE A 783 21.20 -30.39 14.22
C ILE A 783 20.25 -30.01 13.07
N GLY A 784 20.44 -28.81 12.50
CA GLY A 784 19.63 -28.23 11.42
C GLY A 784 18.84 -26.98 11.88
N THR A 785 18.43 -26.15 10.92
CA THR A 785 17.57 -24.96 11.14
C THR A 785 18.06 -23.96 12.21
N GLY A 786 19.37 -23.94 12.51
CA GLY A 786 19.95 -23.08 13.56
C GLY A 786 19.83 -23.61 14.99
N TYR A 787 19.54 -24.91 15.17
CA TYR A 787 19.36 -25.54 16.47
C TYR A 787 20.66 -26.20 16.91
N TYR A 788 21.07 -25.94 18.14
CA TYR A 788 22.27 -26.53 18.72
C TYR A 788 21.91 -27.46 19.87
N VAL A 789 22.49 -28.65 19.90
CA VAL A 789 22.31 -29.60 21.00
C VAL A 789 23.66 -29.98 21.56
N THR A 790 23.78 -29.87 22.88
CA THR A 790 24.92 -30.39 23.62
C THR A 790 24.73 -31.88 23.88
N MET A 791 25.66 -32.70 23.40
CA MET A 791 25.64 -34.15 23.62
C MET A 791 27.06 -34.71 23.73
N ASP A 792 27.17 -35.96 24.19
CA ASP A 792 28.46 -36.64 24.27
C ASP A 792 29.04 -36.95 22.88
N PHE A 793 30.37 -37.08 22.80
CA PHE A 793 31.08 -37.32 21.55
C PHE A 793 30.60 -38.54 20.76
N ASN A 794 30.29 -39.65 21.45
CA ASN A 794 29.87 -40.88 20.78
C ASN A 794 28.49 -40.69 20.14
N ARG A 795 27.56 -40.06 20.86
CA ARG A 795 26.23 -39.73 20.35
C ARG A 795 26.27 -38.71 19.21
N ALA A 796 27.17 -37.72 19.26
CA ALA A 796 27.38 -36.76 18.18
C ALA A 796 27.95 -37.43 16.91
N SER A 797 28.93 -38.32 17.06
CA SER A 797 29.48 -39.13 15.96
C SER A 797 28.39 -39.98 15.31
N ASP A 798 27.57 -40.68 16.11
CA ASP A 798 26.48 -41.50 15.61
C ASP A 798 25.39 -40.67 14.93
N TYR A 799 25.13 -39.45 15.41
CA TYR A 799 24.23 -38.50 14.78
C TYR A 799 24.70 -38.14 13.37
N PHE A 800 25.94 -37.69 13.20
CA PHE A 800 26.46 -37.31 11.88
C PHE A 800 26.50 -38.49 10.91
N LYS A 801 26.89 -39.70 11.37
CA LYS A 801 26.83 -40.92 10.55
C LYS A 801 25.42 -41.21 10.04
N ARG A 802 24.41 -41.14 10.92
CA ARG A 802 23.00 -41.34 10.53
C ARG A 802 22.52 -40.26 9.56
N LYS A 803 22.95 -39.00 9.74
CA LYS A 803 22.58 -37.89 8.87
C LYS A 803 23.21 -38.00 7.47
N VAL A 804 24.49 -38.34 7.38
CA VAL A 804 25.15 -38.61 6.09
C VAL A 804 24.46 -39.77 5.37
N ALA A 805 24.14 -40.86 6.08
CA ALA A 805 23.39 -41.99 5.48
C ALA A 805 21.99 -41.60 5.01
N PHE A 806 21.29 -40.77 5.79
CA PHE A 806 19.97 -40.25 5.43
C PHE A 806 20.03 -39.35 4.18
N VAL A 807 20.95 -38.39 4.14
CA VAL A 807 21.12 -37.49 3.00
C VAL A 807 21.48 -38.28 1.74
N ASN A 808 22.39 -39.25 1.84
CA ASN A 808 22.70 -40.17 0.74
C ASN A 808 21.48 -40.93 0.23
N THR A 809 20.63 -41.41 1.13
CA THR A 809 19.38 -42.10 0.75
C THR A 809 18.44 -41.15 0.00
N GLN A 810 18.31 -39.89 0.44
CA GLN A 810 17.47 -38.91 -0.26
C GLN A 810 18.07 -38.51 -1.61
N MET A 811 19.40 -38.35 -1.70
CA MET A 811 20.08 -38.07 -2.97
C MET A 811 19.83 -39.17 -4.00
N ASN A 812 19.89 -40.45 -3.60
CA ASN A 812 19.59 -41.55 -4.50
C ASN A 812 18.14 -41.49 -5.02
N LYS A 813 17.16 -41.22 -4.15
CA LYS A 813 15.75 -41.08 -4.55
C LYS A 813 15.53 -39.93 -5.53
N VAL A 814 16.12 -38.76 -5.24
CA VAL A 814 16.03 -37.57 -6.10
C VAL A 814 16.71 -37.82 -7.44
N GLN A 815 17.85 -38.51 -7.44
CA GLN A 815 18.58 -38.88 -8.65
C GLN A 815 17.79 -39.88 -9.51
N GLU A 816 17.18 -40.91 -8.92
CA GLU A 816 16.33 -41.86 -9.63
C GLU A 816 15.11 -41.18 -10.26
N ALA A 817 14.41 -40.34 -9.50
CA ALA A 817 13.27 -39.57 -10.00
C ALA A 817 13.68 -38.60 -11.14
N GLY A 818 14.81 -37.91 -11.00
CA GLY A 818 15.35 -37.04 -12.04
C GLY A 818 15.74 -37.80 -13.32
N GLN A 819 16.33 -39.00 -13.19
CA GLN A 819 16.67 -39.86 -14.33
C GLN A 819 15.42 -40.37 -15.05
N GLU A 820 14.35 -40.71 -14.33
CA GLU A 820 13.07 -41.10 -14.93
C GLU A 820 12.47 -39.96 -15.75
N LYS A 821 12.44 -38.74 -15.19
CA LYS A 821 11.97 -37.54 -15.89
C LYS A 821 12.82 -37.21 -17.11
N PHE A 822 14.14 -37.38 -17.03
CA PHE A 822 15.04 -37.21 -18.17
C PHE A 822 14.76 -38.21 -19.31
N LYS A 823 14.45 -39.48 -18.97
CA LYS A 823 14.03 -40.49 -19.97
C LYS A 823 12.73 -40.09 -20.66
N ILE A 824 11.74 -39.63 -19.89
CA ILE A 824 10.45 -39.17 -20.44
C ILE A 824 10.67 -37.96 -21.35
N ARG A 825 11.46 -36.98 -20.93
CA ARG A 825 11.82 -35.79 -21.71
C ARG A 825 12.52 -36.16 -23.03
N SER A 826 13.42 -37.14 -23.00
CA SER A 826 14.10 -37.64 -24.21
C SER A 826 13.13 -38.31 -25.19
N ALA A 827 12.18 -39.11 -24.69
CA ALA A 827 11.13 -39.72 -25.51
C ALA A 827 10.19 -38.66 -26.14
N VAL A 828 9.84 -37.62 -25.38
CA VAL A 828 9.04 -36.48 -25.88
C VAL A 828 9.79 -35.71 -26.97
N GLU A 829 11.11 -35.50 -26.82
CA GLU A 829 11.93 -34.83 -27.84
C GLU A 829 12.03 -35.64 -29.13
N GLU A 830 12.16 -36.96 -29.04
CA GLU A 830 12.18 -37.86 -30.21
C GLU A 830 10.83 -37.83 -30.95
N LEU A 831 9.71 -37.86 -30.22
CA LEU A 831 8.36 -37.71 -30.76
C LEU A 831 8.15 -36.34 -31.44
N LEU A 832 8.65 -35.26 -30.84
CA LEU A 832 8.64 -33.93 -31.44
C LEU A 832 9.39 -33.92 -32.79
N ARG A 833 10.58 -34.52 -32.84
CA ARG A 833 11.36 -34.63 -34.10
C ARG A 833 10.62 -35.42 -35.17
N GLN A 834 10.04 -36.58 -34.81
CA GLN A 834 9.27 -37.41 -35.74
C GLN A 834 8.02 -36.68 -36.29
N LYS A 835 7.28 -35.95 -35.44
CA LYS A 835 6.10 -35.18 -35.87
C LYS A 835 6.47 -33.96 -36.73
N ILE A 836 7.55 -33.27 -36.41
CA ILE A 836 8.06 -32.16 -37.24
C ILE A 836 8.51 -32.69 -38.61
N GLN A 837 9.25 -33.81 -38.65
CA GLN A 837 9.74 -34.39 -39.89
C GLN A 837 8.60 -34.88 -40.80
N SER A 838 7.56 -35.52 -40.24
CA SER A 838 6.37 -35.94 -40.99
C SER A 838 5.55 -34.75 -41.51
N GLN A 839 5.44 -33.66 -40.73
CA GLN A 839 4.76 -32.44 -41.18
C GLN A 839 5.54 -31.72 -42.29
N MET A 840 6.88 -31.71 -42.24
CA MET A 840 7.73 -31.15 -43.30
C MET A 840 7.70 -32.00 -44.58
N GLN A 841 7.63 -33.34 -44.47
CA GLN A 841 7.44 -34.23 -45.62
C GLN A 841 6.06 -34.06 -46.27
N ALA A 842 5.00 -33.85 -45.47
CA ALA A 842 3.66 -33.55 -45.97
C ALA A 842 3.54 -32.18 -46.68
N GLN A 843 4.46 -31.24 -46.41
CA GLN A 843 4.48 -29.89 -46.99
C GLN A 843 5.44 -29.73 -48.18
N GLY A 844 6.10 -30.80 -48.65
CA GLY A 844 6.82 -30.80 -49.93
C GLY A 844 8.09 -29.93 -50.01
N LYS A 845 8.75 -29.59 -48.89
CA LYS A 845 10.05 -28.88 -48.91
C LYS A 845 11.22 -29.86 -48.72
N PRO A 846 12.31 -29.76 -49.51
CA PRO A 846 13.44 -30.68 -49.40
C PRO A 846 14.30 -30.35 -48.17
N VAL A 847 14.83 -31.41 -47.55
CA VAL A 847 15.74 -31.34 -46.40
C VAL A 847 17.15 -31.03 -46.92
N THR A 848 17.66 -29.83 -46.65
CA THR A 848 19.09 -29.53 -46.78
C THR A 848 19.75 -29.55 -45.40
N GLY A 849 20.47 -30.64 -45.14
CA GLY A 849 21.82 -30.66 -44.56
C GLY A 849 22.04 -30.01 -43.19
N VAL A 850 22.18 -30.86 -42.19
CA VAL A 850 22.83 -30.60 -40.89
C VAL A 850 24.33 -30.34 -41.10
N ALA A 851 24.85 -29.31 -40.44
CA ALA A 851 26.09 -29.38 -39.65
C ALA A 851 25.87 -28.60 -38.37
#